data_AF-A0A5D4JMB9-F1
#
_entry.id   AF-A0A5D4JMB9-F1
#
_cell.length_a   1.000
_cell.length_b   1.000
_cell.length_c   1.000
_cell.angle_alpha   90.00
_cell.angle_beta   90.00
_cell.angle_gamma   90.00
#
_symmetry.space_group_name_H-M   'P 1'
#
loop_
_entity.id
_entity.type
_entity.pdbx_description
1 polymer ?
#
loop_
_entity_poly.entity_id
_entity_poly.type
_entity_poly.pdbx_seq_one_letter_code
_entity_poly.pdbx_strand_id
1 'polypeptide(L)'
;MSTTTRDEILAGEQRAVDHAYDCYTMKLAELSGTSAATASASGKDGIANRAEAEARAEAYGGLGDEALVFARVDAPEDPGGEPRPWYIGRRGVKDSANDPVVLLWTSPLAKTWIETRSENPGEVVLRRQLRCVQRVVESYFDEISLLKDAPAPSAGPAPEPVAVPEPRQAADGSAAEETDAPPAPERTPAPTPGDVVRRQRRKALQPDDFLLRELQRSRGGRMRDIVETIRRDQMELVTGSPSDILVVQGGPGTGKSAVGLHRVTWLVNNEHFKAPDILVIGPHQRFLDYVGQVLPTLGTRDVNAVQLERLWEGEILGVDPPKARLVKSDDRMAAVLRRRVESDYRPEALDPLTAVPSFKGDEPGIVVNAGSTTLRVPKSEVLALLDRAHAGDGPFRERRDRFRGLFVDRLLQELAGVAPRRRQASTIRRDLERNRRVERLVERVWPSPGPREALRSLYDSADLLRHCADGILDEDEQTALLRARAASADADPWTLDDHVCLEELRMLISGDTPPRYGHIVVDEAQDLTPMQARSLRRRSAVGGSMTVLGDLAQATGAHIPTNWDLLGALLSDHGDWSVAQLTTSYRVPAEIMEFVAPLAQVVAPALPYPKAVREAGADAVRTVATEPWKLLDDTVAHVARLMGTSDGSTPRSVAVIVPDDSDWLDAISRRIVEDDAIGERNREAVSVLAAAQVKGMEYDHVLVVEPATIADRGPAGLRQLYVALTRSTQSLTVLHTAPLPEALTGSGDAQAPTAPDSRPQGSGVGRLPRIGTDVRVEVVDRVPGGRYKVKPLSPVIDRPLVLTVRHGSVPPLRGEKLDCWVFANETTQTVLAADQRGRSPVSERMAERYVAALDVLGELTEGDGDVSDARSRLSELQGMANRILRRDQADWVDVLHLFGDPDRERLGVLRDLAATTNRALKEGTLDVGQLAEELAASGWAGALAEARRELQERFGTATEPNADGAVPVAPTQPDQKEEVQMTTADTTVATPATTTKDGFLRALEAAAGADRTCKKHEAVRHALKSSLLWADLQPADSPVVDVSCVTEHGLFLYEALGEGRSTYADLRSGATRLLEINHTLPAPADGLYLVLCEPPSEDWSVDTIRDVFRVNVMWRSPAGWGGENADVAFGSSGASKG
;
A
#
# COMPACT_ATOMS: atom_id res chain seq x y z
N MET A 1 25.51 4.13 59.08
CA MET A 1 25.82 3.69 57.70
C MET A 1 25.47 4.84 56.79
N SER A 2 26.38 5.18 55.87
CA SER A 2 26.34 6.39 55.03
C SER A 2 25.13 6.37 54.10
N THR A 3 24.28 7.40 54.14
CA THR A 3 23.31 7.68 53.08
C THR A 3 24.08 8.12 51.84
N THR A 4 24.46 7.17 50.99
CA THR A 4 25.14 7.43 49.73
C THR A 4 24.30 8.41 48.90
N THR A 5 24.88 9.56 48.54
CA THR A 5 24.16 10.57 47.76
C THR A 5 23.95 10.10 46.32
N ARG A 6 22.93 10.64 45.62
CA ARG A 6 22.65 10.29 44.21
C ARG A 6 23.87 10.50 43.31
N ASP A 7 24.64 11.56 43.59
CA ASP A 7 25.85 11.92 42.86
C ASP A 7 27.01 10.94 43.13
N GLU A 8 27.14 10.43 44.36
CA GLU A 8 28.10 9.37 44.68
C GLU A 8 27.80 8.06 43.94
N ILE A 9 26.51 7.72 43.80
CA ILE A 9 26.08 6.57 42.99
C ILE A 9 26.42 6.79 41.52
N LEU A 10 26.06 7.94 40.94
CA LEU A 10 26.39 8.27 39.55
C LEU A 10 27.90 8.22 39.28
N ALA A 11 28.71 8.79 40.17
CA ALA A 11 30.17 8.73 40.05
C ALA A 11 30.70 7.29 40.17
N GLY A 12 30.05 6.43 40.97
CA GLY A 12 30.35 5.01 41.07
C GLY A 12 30.05 4.25 39.78
N GLU A 13 28.84 4.45 39.23
CA GLU A 13 28.43 3.84 37.96
C GLU A 13 29.31 4.35 36.80
N GLN A 14 29.64 5.65 36.76
CA GLN A 14 30.53 6.22 35.76
C GLN A 14 31.90 5.54 35.74
N ARG A 15 32.52 5.31 36.91
CA ARG A 15 33.81 4.60 36.98
C ARG A 15 33.74 3.18 36.45
N ALA A 16 32.64 2.47 36.71
CA ALA A 16 32.46 1.12 36.21
C ALA A 16 32.21 1.09 34.70
N VAL A 17 31.43 2.03 34.17
CA VAL A 17 31.21 2.19 32.73
C VAL A 17 32.50 2.58 32.01
N ASP A 18 33.29 3.50 32.57
CA ASP A 18 34.62 3.86 32.02
C ASP A 18 35.52 2.63 31.94
N HIS A 19 35.59 1.82 33.02
CA HIS A 19 36.35 0.58 33.03
C HIS A 19 35.87 -0.42 31.95
N ALA A 20 34.55 -0.58 31.79
CA ALA A 20 33.99 -1.42 30.74
C ALA A 20 34.37 -0.93 29.33
N TYR A 21 34.37 0.39 29.09
CA TYR A 21 34.78 0.98 27.82
C TYR A 21 36.28 0.83 27.55
N ASP A 22 37.12 0.92 28.59
CA ASP A 22 38.56 0.69 28.47
C ASP A 22 38.85 -0.76 28.08
N CYS A 23 38.21 -1.73 28.75
CA CYS A 23 38.32 -3.15 28.38
C CYS A 23 37.79 -3.42 26.96
N TYR A 24 36.66 -2.83 26.59
CA TYR A 24 36.09 -2.94 25.24
C TYR A 24 37.05 -2.40 24.18
N THR A 25 37.61 -1.21 24.40
CA THR A 25 38.52 -0.54 23.46
C THR A 25 39.82 -1.32 23.33
N MET A 26 40.36 -1.82 24.45
CA MET A 26 41.54 -2.68 24.47
C MET A 26 41.31 -3.97 23.68
N LYS A 27 40.16 -4.63 23.87
CA LYS A 27 39.82 -5.85 23.12
C LYS A 27 39.63 -5.58 21.63
N LEU A 28 38.98 -4.47 21.27
CA LEU A 28 38.80 -4.06 19.89
C LEU A 28 40.15 -3.76 19.21
N ALA A 29 41.07 -3.12 19.93
CA ALA A 29 42.43 -2.87 19.47
C ALA A 29 43.25 -4.16 19.33
N GLU A 30 43.08 -5.14 20.22
CA GLU A 30 43.69 -6.47 20.10
C GLU A 30 43.18 -7.21 18.84
N LEU A 31 41.86 -7.24 18.63
CA LEU A 31 41.25 -7.88 17.45
C LEU A 31 41.72 -7.21 16.15
N SER A 32 41.76 -5.87 16.13
CA SER A 32 42.23 -5.09 14.98
C SER A 32 43.75 -5.19 14.76
N GLY A 33 44.53 -5.28 15.84
CA GLY A 33 46.00 -5.38 15.81
C GLY A 33 46.51 -6.76 15.43
N THR A 34 45.77 -7.82 15.80
CA THR A 34 46.09 -9.20 15.41
C THR A 34 46.03 -9.37 13.89
N SER A 35 45.09 -8.69 13.21
CA SER A 35 45.01 -8.61 11.74
C SER A 35 46.30 -8.11 11.08
N ALA A 36 46.99 -7.13 11.68
CA ALA A 36 48.24 -6.59 11.16
C ALA A 36 49.45 -7.52 11.43
N ALA A 37 49.48 -8.20 12.58
CA ALA A 37 50.58 -9.07 12.98
C ALA A 37 50.60 -10.41 12.21
N THR A 38 49.45 -11.09 12.05
CA THR A 38 49.36 -12.37 11.32
C THR A 38 49.52 -12.23 9.81
N ALA A 39 49.23 -11.05 9.26
CA ALA A 39 49.45 -10.73 7.85
C ALA A 39 50.93 -10.75 7.42
N SER A 40 51.84 -10.61 8.38
CA SER A 40 53.29 -10.53 8.11
C SER A 40 53.94 -11.89 7.85
N ALA A 41 53.21 -13.01 8.00
CA ALA A 41 53.82 -14.35 8.14
C ALA A 41 53.42 -15.46 7.13
N SER A 42 52.41 -15.33 6.24
CA SER A 42 52.13 -16.36 5.21
C SER A 42 51.26 -15.87 4.04
N GLY A 43 51.72 -16.05 2.80
CA GLY A 43 51.21 -15.38 1.58
C GLY A 43 49.90 -15.86 0.93
N LYS A 44 49.10 -16.71 1.58
CA LYS A 44 47.70 -17.00 1.17
C LYS A 44 46.77 -17.11 2.37
N ASP A 45 47.19 -17.81 3.42
CA ASP A 45 46.45 -17.89 4.70
C ASP A 45 46.39 -16.53 5.41
N GLY A 46 47.38 -15.66 5.21
CA GLY A 46 47.41 -14.32 5.80
C GLY A 46 46.29 -13.40 5.29
N ILE A 47 45.78 -13.59 4.07
CA ILE A 47 44.67 -12.77 3.53
C ILE A 47 43.34 -13.24 4.11
N ALA A 48 43.11 -14.55 4.17
CA ALA A 48 41.91 -15.13 4.77
C ALA A 48 41.84 -14.85 6.28
N ASN A 49 42.96 -15.03 7.00
CA ASN A 49 43.05 -14.73 8.43
C ASN A 49 42.91 -13.23 8.71
N ARG A 50 43.44 -12.36 7.82
CA ARG A 50 43.22 -10.91 7.90
C ARG A 50 41.73 -10.58 7.76
N ALA A 51 41.09 -11.08 6.70
CA ALA A 51 39.67 -10.84 6.46
C ALA A 51 38.80 -11.37 7.61
N GLU A 52 39.13 -12.54 8.18
CA GLU A 52 38.45 -13.11 9.33
C GLU A 52 38.68 -12.31 10.62
N ALA A 53 39.91 -11.82 10.85
CA ALA A 53 40.23 -10.97 11.99
C ALA A 53 39.58 -9.58 11.90
N GLU A 54 39.57 -8.98 10.70
CA GLU A 54 38.86 -7.73 10.40
C GLU A 54 37.36 -7.90 10.60
N ALA A 55 36.76 -8.97 10.07
CA ALA A 55 35.35 -9.27 10.28
C ALA A 55 35.00 -9.47 11.76
N ARG A 56 35.87 -10.15 12.55
CA ARG A 56 35.70 -10.28 14.00
C ARG A 56 35.80 -8.95 14.74
N ALA A 57 36.75 -8.10 14.37
CA ALA A 57 36.89 -6.76 14.95
C ALA A 57 35.67 -5.89 14.62
N GLU A 58 35.17 -5.97 13.39
CA GLU A 58 34.00 -5.23 12.94
C GLU A 58 32.72 -5.71 13.65
N ALA A 59 32.55 -7.03 13.79
CA ALA A 59 31.42 -7.64 14.50
C ALA A 59 31.43 -7.31 16.00
N TYR A 60 32.61 -7.32 16.63
CA TYR A 60 32.74 -6.92 18.03
C TYR A 60 32.52 -5.40 18.22
N GLY A 61 32.96 -4.60 17.24
CA GLY A 61 32.81 -3.15 17.20
C GLY A 61 31.40 -2.66 16.85
N GLY A 62 31.32 -1.45 16.29
CA GLY A 62 30.10 -0.94 15.64
C GLY A 62 29.00 -0.43 16.57
N LEU A 63 29.32 -0.01 17.79
CA LEU A 63 28.35 0.62 18.70
C LEU A 63 27.88 2.01 18.23
N GLY A 64 28.67 2.71 17.41
CA GLY A 64 28.34 4.08 16.98
C GLY A 64 28.17 5.00 18.19
N ASP A 65 27.03 5.68 18.28
CA ASP A 65 26.66 6.55 19.40
C ASP A 65 25.92 5.82 20.55
N GLU A 66 25.68 4.52 20.41
CA GLU A 66 24.96 3.71 21.39
C GLU A 66 25.84 3.37 22.61
N ALA A 67 25.18 3.22 23.77
CA ALA A 67 25.84 2.85 25.01
C ALA A 67 26.23 1.37 25.05
N LEU A 68 27.45 1.08 25.53
CA LEU A 68 27.92 -0.28 25.78
C LEU A 68 27.12 -0.96 26.89
N VAL A 69 26.87 -0.23 27.98
CA VAL A 69 26.22 -0.70 29.21
C VAL A 69 24.94 0.11 29.43
N PHE A 70 23.85 -0.59 29.72
CA PHE A 70 22.53 0.05 29.96
C PHE A 70 21.83 -0.45 31.22
N ALA A 71 22.37 -1.46 31.90
CA ALA A 71 21.82 -1.93 33.17
C ALA A 71 22.88 -2.53 34.09
N ARG A 72 22.56 -2.57 35.38
CA ARG A 72 23.29 -3.24 36.44
C ARG A 72 22.34 -4.13 37.24
N VAL A 73 22.80 -5.32 37.59
CA VAL A 73 22.10 -6.28 38.45
C VAL A 73 23.03 -6.72 39.57
N ASP A 74 22.59 -6.68 40.82
CA ASP A 74 23.32 -7.29 41.93
C ASP A 74 22.65 -8.62 42.27
N ALA A 75 23.31 -9.72 41.93
CA ALA A 75 22.81 -11.08 42.07
C ALA A 75 23.97 -12.07 42.20
N PRO A 76 23.76 -13.25 42.83
CA PRO A 76 24.79 -14.28 42.85
C PRO A 76 24.96 -14.90 41.45
N GLU A 77 26.15 -15.42 41.17
CA GLU A 77 26.45 -16.13 39.92
C GLU A 77 25.75 -17.49 39.87
N ASP A 78 25.80 -18.22 40.99
CA ASP A 78 25.17 -19.50 41.21
C ASP A 78 24.10 -19.41 42.31
N PRO A 79 23.01 -20.18 42.23
CA PRO A 79 21.96 -20.18 43.26
C PRO A 79 22.51 -20.39 44.67
N GLY A 80 22.14 -19.50 45.60
CA GLY A 80 22.60 -19.51 47.00
C GLY A 80 23.99 -18.93 47.27
N GLY A 81 24.66 -18.33 46.27
CA GLY A 81 25.95 -17.63 46.44
C GLY A 81 25.84 -16.22 47.02
N GLU A 82 26.98 -15.54 47.20
CA GLU A 82 27.00 -14.12 47.60
C GLU A 82 26.69 -13.20 46.39
N PRO A 83 25.79 -12.20 46.54
CA PRO A 83 25.48 -11.26 45.47
C PRO A 83 26.68 -10.40 45.09
N ARG A 84 26.95 -10.28 43.79
CA ARG A 84 27.95 -9.36 43.23
C ARG A 84 27.35 -8.47 42.15
N PRO A 85 27.93 -7.30 41.85
CA PRO A 85 27.44 -6.44 40.78
C PRO A 85 27.79 -7.02 39.40
N TRP A 86 26.79 -7.02 38.52
CA TRP A 86 26.88 -7.42 37.13
C TRP A 86 26.40 -6.28 36.24
N TYR A 87 27.18 -5.93 35.23
CA TYR A 87 26.75 -4.96 34.21
C TYR A 87 26.23 -5.71 32.99
N ILE A 88 25.08 -5.27 32.48
CA ILE A 88 24.45 -5.85 31.28
C ILE A 88 24.57 -4.84 30.15
N GLY A 89 24.96 -5.34 28.97
CA GLY A 89 25.27 -4.50 27.83
C GLY A 89 25.08 -5.16 26.47
N ARG A 90 25.35 -4.37 25.43
CA ARG A 90 25.20 -4.76 24.01
C ARG A 90 26.32 -5.66 23.51
N ARG A 91 27.42 -5.74 24.25
CA ARG A 91 28.58 -6.60 23.94
C ARG A 91 29.00 -7.31 25.22
N GLY A 92 29.39 -8.58 25.08
CA GLY A 92 30.11 -9.27 26.14
C GLY A 92 31.53 -8.73 26.22
N VAL A 93 31.91 -8.15 27.35
CA VAL A 93 33.25 -7.59 27.57
C VAL A 93 33.90 -8.31 28.73
N LYS A 94 35.17 -8.65 28.55
CA LYS A 94 36.01 -9.28 29.57
C LYS A 94 37.25 -8.43 29.81
N ASP A 95 37.79 -8.49 31.01
CA ASP A 95 39.05 -7.84 31.34
C ASP A 95 40.28 -8.67 30.90
N SER A 96 41.47 -8.22 31.27
CA SER A 96 42.72 -8.92 30.98
C SER A 96 42.91 -10.24 31.75
N ALA A 97 42.18 -10.44 32.85
CA ALA A 97 42.14 -11.70 33.59
C ALA A 97 41.10 -12.69 33.01
N ASN A 98 40.37 -12.27 31.96
CA ASN A 98 39.28 -13.00 31.32
C ASN A 98 38.01 -13.09 32.20
N ASP A 99 37.89 -12.23 33.21
CA ASP A 99 36.70 -12.09 34.04
C ASP A 99 35.64 -11.25 33.31
N PRO A 100 34.36 -11.63 33.37
CA PRO A 100 33.28 -10.89 32.71
C PRO A 100 33.05 -9.54 33.40
N VAL A 101 33.25 -8.46 32.63
CA VAL A 101 32.99 -7.07 33.05
C VAL A 101 31.59 -6.65 32.61
N VAL A 102 31.21 -6.98 31.38
CA VAL A 102 29.87 -6.74 30.83
C VAL A 102 29.31 -8.07 30.33
N LEU A 103 28.17 -8.47 30.88
CA LEU A 103 27.39 -9.58 30.38
C LEU A 103 26.56 -9.13 29.18
N LEU A 104 26.55 -9.97 28.16
CA LEU A 104 25.70 -9.75 27.00
C LEU A 104 24.24 -9.92 27.40
N TRP A 105 23.39 -8.99 26.97
CA TRP A 105 21.96 -8.98 27.30
C TRP A 105 21.20 -10.23 26.83
N THR A 106 21.68 -10.89 25.79
CA THR A 106 21.11 -12.16 25.29
C THR A 106 21.55 -13.39 26.08
N SER A 107 22.40 -13.24 27.10
CA SER A 107 22.86 -14.37 27.92
C SER A 107 21.72 -14.96 28.77
N PRO A 108 21.73 -16.27 29.06
CA PRO A 108 20.70 -16.91 29.89
C PRO A 108 20.55 -16.28 31.30
N LEU A 109 21.67 -15.86 31.91
CA LEU A 109 21.66 -15.16 33.19
C LEU A 109 20.99 -13.79 33.09
N ALA A 110 21.38 -12.98 32.10
CA ALA A 110 20.77 -11.67 31.87
C ALA A 110 19.27 -11.78 31.59
N LYS A 111 18.85 -12.76 30.77
CA LYS A 111 17.42 -13.07 30.55
C LYS A 111 16.67 -13.29 31.86
N THR A 112 17.18 -14.20 32.70
CA THR A 112 16.56 -14.55 33.98
C THR A 112 16.38 -13.32 34.88
N TRP A 113 17.41 -12.48 34.97
CA TRP A 113 17.37 -11.27 35.78
C TRP A 113 16.48 -10.18 35.19
N ILE A 114 16.38 -10.05 33.86
CA ILE A 114 15.46 -9.10 33.20
C ILE A 114 14.00 -9.51 33.40
N GLU A 115 13.69 -10.80 33.36
CA GLU A 115 12.32 -11.32 33.52
C GLU A 115 11.84 -11.32 34.98
N THR A 116 12.76 -11.19 35.94
CA THR A 116 12.48 -11.17 37.38
C THR A 116 11.49 -10.06 37.77
N ARG A 117 10.51 -10.37 38.63
CA ARG A 117 9.50 -9.40 39.12
C ARG A 117 10.03 -8.65 40.33
N SER A 118 9.69 -7.37 40.46
CA SER A 118 9.94 -6.62 41.70
C SER A 118 9.19 -7.19 42.91
N GLU A 119 8.00 -7.76 42.69
CA GLU A 119 7.18 -8.42 43.71
C GLU A 119 7.75 -9.76 44.19
N ASN A 120 8.57 -10.41 43.36
CA ASN A 120 9.25 -11.66 43.67
C ASN A 120 10.67 -11.60 43.08
N PRO A 121 11.57 -10.84 43.74
CA PRO A 121 12.90 -10.57 43.21
C PRO A 121 13.84 -11.77 43.30
N GLY A 122 13.46 -12.83 44.03
CA GLY A 122 14.30 -14.00 44.23
C GLY A 122 15.65 -13.62 44.83
N GLU A 123 16.73 -13.94 44.12
CA GLU A 123 18.11 -13.66 44.52
C GLU A 123 18.65 -12.31 44.00
N VAL A 124 17.85 -11.57 43.22
CA VAL A 124 18.22 -10.24 42.71
C VAL A 124 18.03 -9.20 43.80
N VAL A 125 19.13 -8.61 44.27
CA VAL A 125 19.14 -7.61 45.34
C VAL A 125 18.87 -6.20 44.81
N LEU A 126 19.45 -5.90 43.64
CA LEU A 126 19.33 -4.62 42.95
C LEU A 126 19.20 -4.88 41.45
N ARG A 127 18.26 -4.20 40.79
CA ARG A 127 18.25 -4.06 39.33
C ARG A 127 18.10 -2.59 38.99
N ARG A 128 19.14 -2.04 38.37
CA ARG A 128 19.30 -0.64 38.02
C ARG A 128 19.40 -0.49 36.50
N GLN A 129 18.55 0.33 35.92
CA GLN A 129 18.73 0.82 34.55
C GLN A 129 19.66 2.03 34.56
N LEU A 130 20.60 2.05 33.63
CA LEU A 130 21.57 3.11 33.44
C LEU A 130 21.27 3.80 32.12
N ARG A 131 21.17 5.13 32.15
CA ARG A 131 21.12 5.94 30.93
C ARG A 131 22.50 6.42 30.61
N CYS A 132 22.99 5.95 29.48
CA CYS A 132 24.32 6.25 29.01
C CYS A 132 24.23 6.89 27.63
N VAL A 133 25.04 7.92 27.39
CA VAL A 133 25.31 8.42 26.04
C VAL A 133 26.75 8.08 25.76
N GLN A 134 26.96 7.10 24.88
CA GLN A 134 28.25 6.43 24.75
C GLN A 134 28.77 6.01 26.14
N ARG A 135 29.91 6.57 26.57
CA ARG A 135 30.53 6.26 27.87
C ARG A 135 30.01 7.08 29.06
N VAL A 136 29.16 8.08 28.84
CA VAL A 136 28.75 9.02 29.89
C VAL A 136 27.44 8.55 30.53
N VAL A 137 27.43 8.30 31.84
CA VAL A 137 26.25 7.96 32.63
C VAL A 137 25.51 9.25 33.01
N GLU A 138 24.40 9.53 32.34
CA GLU A 138 23.60 10.72 32.58
C GLU A 138 22.67 10.57 33.79
N SER A 139 22.11 9.37 33.98
CA SER A 139 21.17 9.09 35.06
C SER A 139 20.97 7.59 35.29
N TYR A 140 20.31 7.20 36.38
CA TYR A 140 19.92 5.82 36.66
C TYR A 140 18.51 5.73 37.25
N PHE A 141 17.92 4.54 37.18
CA PHE A 141 16.65 4.18 37.79
C PHE A 141 16.69 2.78 38.40
N ASP A 142 16.23 2.63 39.64
CA ASP A 142 16.23 1.34 40.34
C ASP A 142 14.84 0.68 40.23
N GLU A 143 14.74 -0.36 39.40
CA GLU A 143 13.51 -1.15 39.21
C GLU A 143 13.27 -2.13 40.37
N ILE A 144 14.34 -2.75 40.87
CA ILE A 144 14.33 -3.63 42.04
C ILE A 144 15.36 -3.08 43.00
N SER A 145 14.98 -2.83 44.26
CA SER A 145 15.92 -2.45 45.31
C SER A 145 15.41 -2.98 46.64
N LEU A 146 16.05 -4.03 47.15
CA LEU A 146 15.82 -4.55 48.50
C LEU A 146 16.51 -3.71 49.59
N LEU A 147 17.25 -2.66 49.17
CA LEU A 147 17.96 -1.71 50.04
C LEU A 147 17.14 -0.47 50.40
N LYS A 148 15.89 -0.34 49.93
CA LYS A 148 14.98 0.74 50.36
C LYS A 148 14.30 0.36 51.68
N ASP A 149 14.53 1.17 52.71
CA ASP A 149 13.59 1.30 53.83
C ASP A 149 12.20 1.57 53.26
N ALA A 150 11.20 0.82 53.74
CA ALA A 150 9.80 1.11 53.48
C ALA A 150 9.55 2.61 53.75
N PRO A 151 8.85 3.35 52.87
CA PRO A 151 8.45 4.70 53.22
C PRO A 151 7.58 4.59 54.47
N ALA A 152 8.03 5.22 55.56
CA ALA A 152 7.24 5.33 56.78
C ALA A 152 5.85 5.86 56.39
N PRO A 153 4.75 5.21 56.81
CA PRO A 153 3.43 5.80 56.62
C PRO A 153 3.47 7.17 57.30
N SER A 154 3.09 8.21 56.55
CA SER A 154 2.94 9.56 57.09
C SER A 154 2.12 9.48 58.37
N ALA A 155 2.74 9.82 59.50
CA ALA A 155 2.10 9.83 60.80
C ALA A 155 0.91 10.80 60.77
N GLY A 156 -0.30 10.25 60.65
CA GLY A 156 -1.49 10.88 61.22
C GLY A 156 -1.40 10.86 62.75
N PRO A 157 -2.10 11.76 63.46
CA PRO A 157 -1.93 11.92 64.90
C PRO A 157 -2.28 10.61 65.63
N ALA A 158 -1.44 10.30 66.62
CA ALA A 158 -1.41 9.03 67.33
C ALA A 158 -2.76 8.67 68.01
N PRO A 159 -3.20 7.40 67.97
CA PRO A 159 -4.27 6.92 68.84
C PRO A 159 -3.71 6.55 70.22
N GLU A 160 -4.46 6.92 71.25
CA GLU A 160 -4.21 6.54 72.66
C GLU A 160 -4.29 5.02 72.89
N PRO A 161 -3.60 4.49 73.93
CA PRO A 161 -3.46 3.06 74.13
C PRO A 161 -4.71 2.43 74.74
N VAL A 162 -5.31 1.47 74.04
CA VAL A 162 -6.38 0.62 74.60
C VAL A 162 -5.76 -0.64 75.20
N ALA A 163 -6.06 -0.84 76.48
CA ALA A 163 -5.65 -1.98 77.28
C ALA A 163 -6.28 -3.30 76.79
N VAL A 164 -5.51 -4.38 76.98
CA VAL A 164 -5.89 -5.78 76.74
C VAL A 164 -6.99 -6.22 77.72
N PRO A 165 -8.00 -6.97 77.25
CA PRO A 165 -8.66 -7.95 78.11
C PRO A 165 -8.61 -9.37 77.52
N GLU A 166 -8.29 -10.31 78.39
CA GLU A 166 -8.40 -11.77 78.22
C GLU A 166 -9.86 -12.28 78.32
N PRO A 167 -10.14 -13.54 77.95
CA PRO A 167 -11.40 -13.94 77.34
C PRO A 167 -12.44 -14.48 78.33
N ARG A 168 -13.74 -14.26 78.06
CA ARG A 168 -14.83 -15.06 78.64
C ARG A 168 -15.94 -15.38 77.64
N GLN A 169 -16.41 -16.61 77.76
CA GLN A 169 -17.48 -17.25 77.00
C GLN A 169 -18.88 -16.88 77.51
N ALA A 170 -19.83 -17.07 76.58
CA ALA A 170 -21.19 -17.60 76.73
C ALA A 170 -22.35 -16.68 77.18
N ALA A 171 -23.41 -16.85 76.38
CA ALA A 171 -24.84 -16.93 76.72
C ALA A 171 -25.73 -15.67 76.61
N ASP A 172 -26.73 -15.84 75.73
CA ASP A 172 -28.16 -15.53 75.83
C ASP A 172 -28.68 -14.11 76.09
N GLY A 173 -29.68 -13.74 75.27
CA GLY A 173 -30.91 -13.13 75.80
C GLY A 173 -31.37 -11.81 75.18
N SER A 174 -32.42 -11.93 74.35
CA SER A 174 -33.60 -11.04 74.22
C SER A 174 -33.48 -9.56 73.81
N ALA A 175 -33.97 -9.29 72.60
CA ALA A 175 -35.16 -8.50 72.24
C ALA A 175 -35.38 -7.03 72.69
N ALA A 176 -35.60 -6.20 71.66
CA ALA A 176 -36.52 -5.04 71.52
C ALA A 176 -36.16 -3.69 72.18
N GLU A 177 -35.95 -2.63 71.37
CA GLU A 177 -36.99 -1.68 70.91
C GLU A 177 -36.40 -0.65 69.91
N GLU A 178 -37.24 -0.24 68.96
CA GLU A 178 -36.98 0.71 67.87
C GLU A 178 -36.91 2.17 68.34
N THR A 179 -36.07 3.00 67.70
CA THR A 179 -36.50 4.35 67.27
C THR A 179 -35.61 4.93 66.16
N ASP A 180 -36.28 5.68 65.31
CA ASP A 180 -36.03 6.10 63.92
C ASP A 180 -35.00 7.23 63.73
N ALA A 181 -34.06 7.09 62.76
CA ALA A 181 -33.27 8.18 62.13
C ALA A 181 -32.46 7.68 60.89
N PRO A 182 -32.26 8.49 59.83
CA PRO A 182 -31.95 8.04 58.46
C PRO A 182 -30.48 7.58 58.25
N PRO A 183 -30.20 6.69 57.27
CA PRO A 183 -28.87 6.09 57.12
C PRO A 183 -27.85 7.06 56.51
N ALA A 184 -26.71 7.20 57.19
CA ALA A 184 -25.47 7.77 56.67
C ALA A 184 -24.87 6.85 55.58
N PRO A 185 -24.08 7.37 54.62
CA PRO A 185 -23.55 6.58 53.51
C PRO A 185 -22.73 5.39 54.01
N GLU A 186 -23.04 4.20 53.47
CA GLU A 186 -22.35 2.96 53.78
C GLU A 186 -20.83 3.13 53.67
N ARG A 187 -20.13 2.95 54.79
CA ARG A 187 -18.69 2.76 54.79
C ARG A 187 -18.41 1.44 54.07
N THR A 188 -17.76 1.54 52.92
CA THR A 188 -17.26 0.40 52.16
C THR A 188 -16.46 -0.51 53.09
N PRO A 189 -16.68 -1.84 53.10
CA PRO A 189 -15.90 -2.74 53.96
C PRO A 189 -14.41 -2.60 53.64
N ALA A 190 -13.57 -2.67 54.68
CA ALA A 190 -12.12 -2.66 54.51
C ALA A 190 -11.73 -3.80 53.57
N PRO A 191 -10.88 -3.53 52.56
CA PRO A 191 -10.57 -4.51 51.53
C PRO A 191 -9.98 -5.76 52.18
N THR A 192 -10.52 -6.93 51.84
CA THR A 192 -9.92 -8.19 52.26
C THR A 192 -8.53 -8.34 51.63
N PRO A 193 -7.64 -9.20 52.18
CA PRO A 193 -6.35 -9.48 51.54
C PRO A 193 -6.48 -9.89 50.06
N GLY A 194 -7.59 -10.58 49.71
CA GLY A 194 -7.94 -10.90 48.33
C GLY A 194 -8.27 -9.66 47.47
N ASP A 195 -8.97 -8.67 48.04
CA ASP A 195 -9.27 -7.39 47.36
C ASP A 195 -8.05 -6.49 47.22
N VAL A 196 -7.12 -6.55 48.17
CA VAL A 196 -5.82 -5.86 48.08
C VAL A 196 -4.98 -6.47 46.97
N VAL A 197 -4.90 -7.80 46.87
CA VAL A 197 -4.20 -8.50 45.77
C VAL A 197 -4.88 -8.24 44.42
N ARG A 198 -6.23 -8.19 44.38
CA ARG A 198 -7.00 -7.87 43.16
C ARG A 198 -6.85 -6.41 42.74
N ARG A 199 -6.74 -5.47 43.70
CA ARG A 199 -6.44 -4.05 43.48
C ARG A 199 -4.97 -3.82 43.09
N GLN A 200 -4.04 -4.59 43.62
CA GLN A 200 -2.62 -4.56 43.24
C GLN A 200 -2.42 -5.10 41.82
N ARG A 201 -3.11 -6.19 41.44
CA ARG A 201 -3.18 -6.64 40.03
C ARG A 201 -3.85 -5.62 39.09
N ARG A 202 -4.69 -4.73 39.62
CA ARG A 202 -5.36 -3.64 38.89
C ARG A 202 -4.59 -2.31 38.93
N LYS A 203 -3.49 -2.20 39.69
CA LYS A 203 -2.67 -0.99 39.65
C LYS A 203 -2.04 -0.96 38.26
N ALA A 204 -2.49 -0.02 37.43
CA ALA A 204 -1.91 0.20 36.13
C ALA A 204 -0.39 0.33 36.31
N LEU A 205 0.39 -0.37 35.48
CA LEU A 205 1.81 -0.09 35.32
C LEU A 205 1.91 1.35 34.84
N GLN A 206 2.01 2.30 35.78
CA GLN A 206 2.46 3.63 35.42
C GLN A 206 3.89 3.44 34.91
N PRO A 207 4.19 3.88 33.68
CA PRO A 207 5.52 3.72 33.12
C PRO A 207 6.49 4.54 33.95
N ASP A 208 7.63 3.95 34.27
CA ASP A 208 8.63 4.61 35.11
C ASP A 208 9.12 5.90 34.45
N ASP A 209 9.42 6.91 35.26
CA ASP A 209 9.86 8.25 34.86
C ASP A 209 11.07 8.24 33.90
N PHE A 210 11.89 7.18 34.00
CA PHE A 210 13.02 6.89 33.13
C PHE A 210 12.58 6.52 31.70
N LEU A 211 11.62 5.60 31.58
CA LEU A 211 11.07 5.15 30.30
C LEU A 211 10.43 6.32 29.55
N LEU A 212 9.66 7.13 30.27
CA LEU A 212 8.98 8.29 29.72
C LEU A 212 9.97 9.31 29.13
N ARG A 213 11.08 9.59 29.83
CA ARG A 213 12.13 10.50 29.35
C ARG A 213 12.84 9.97 28.10
N GLU A 214 13.12 8.67 28.05
CA GLU A 214 13.79 8.10 26.87
C GLU A 214 12.88 8.12 25.64
N LEU A 215 11.58 7.86 25.83
CA LEU A 215 10.57 7.95 24.77
C LEU A 215 10.30 9.39 24.29
N GLN A 216 10.63 10.42 25.09
CA GLN A 216 10.40 11.85 24.78
C GLN A 216 11.54 12.53 24.00
N ARG A 217 12.70 11.87 23.85
CA ARG A 217 13.84 12.43 23.09
C ARG A 217 13.48 12.60 21.61
N SER A 218 14.05 13.63 20.97
CA SER A 218 13.76 13.88 19.55
C SER A 218 14.31 12.76 18.69
N ARG A 219 13.55 12.40 17.66
CA ARG A 219 13.99 11.43 16.67
C ARG A 219 14.64 12.23 15.56
N GLY A 220 15.96 12.10 15.40
CA GLY A 220 16.72 12.73 14.31
C GLY A 220 16.41 12.09 12.95
N GLY A 221 15.13 12.02 12.58
CA GLY A 221 14.62 11.39 11.36
C GLY A 221 14.68 9.86 11.35
N ARG A 222 15.01 9.20 12.46
CA ARG A 222 15.23 7.73 12.54
C ARG A 222 14.52 7.11 13.74
N MET A 223 14.04 5.88 13.57
CA MET A 223 13.49 5.06 14.65
C MET A 223 14.65 4.63 15.57
N ARG A 224 14.52 4.78 16.89
CA ARG A 224 15.55 4.36 17.86
C ARG A 224 15.33 2.93 18.35
N ASP A 225 16.43 2.29 18.69
CA ASP A 225 16.47 0.98 19.33
C ASP A 225 15.84 1.03 20.74
N ILE A 226 15.31 -0.10 21.20
CA ILE A 226 14.58 -0.23 22.47
C ILE A 226 15.34 -1.00 23.54
N VAL A 227 16.58 -1.45 23.37
CA VAL A 227 17.25 -2.34 24.38
C VAL A 227 17.08 -1.83 25.80
N GLU A 228 17.30 -0.53 25.99
CA GLU A 228 17.22 0.16 27.29
C GLU A 228 15.79 0.25 27.85
N THR A 229 14.80 -0.13 27.04
CA THR A 229 13.36 0.01 27.28
C THR A 229 12.56 -1.27 27.04
N ILE A 230 13.19 -2.40 26.67
CA ILE A 230 12.50 -3.68 26.44
C ILE A 230 11.78 -4.07 27.72
N ARG A 231 10.47 -4.27 27.62
CA ARG A 231 9.65 -4.70 28.75
C ARG A 231 9.59 -6.21 28.84
N ARG A 232 9.19 -6.73 30.00
CA ARG A 232 9.16 -8.17 30.27
C ARG A 232 8.30 -8.94 29.27
N ASP A 233 7.10 -8.44 28.98
CA ASP A 233 6.17 -9.00 27.99
C ASP A 233 6.80 -9.08 26.59
N GLN A 234 7.59 -8.09 26.22
CA GLN A 234 8.37 -8.09 24.99
C GLN A 234 9.56 -9.08 25.04
N MET A 235 10.25 -9.18 26.17
CA MET A 235 11.40 -10.10 26.36
C MET A 235 10.98 -11.58 26.27
N GLU A 236 9.80 -11.93 26.78
CA GLU A 236 9.26 -13.29 26.66
C GLU A 236 9.07 -13.69 25.18
N LEU A 237 8.64 -12.75 24.33
CA LEU A 237 8.52 -12.96 22.88
C LEU A 237 9.88 -13.00 22.17
N VAL A 238 10.81 -12.14 22.59
CA VAL A 238 12.19 -12.14 22.06
C VAL A 238 12.84 -13.50 22.29
N THR A 239 12.69 -14.06 23.49
CA THR A 239 13.40 -15.27 23.94
C THR A 239 12.55 -16.54 23.93
N GLY A 240 11.37 -16.48 23.30
CA GLY A 240 10.46 -17.61 23.13
C GLY A 240 11.04 -18.69 22.20
N SER A 241 10.36 -19.84 22.11
CA SER A 241 10.78 -21.02 21.36
C SER A 241 11.30 -20.69 19.94
N PRO A 242 12.50 -21.16 19.53
CA PRO A 242 13.10 -20.84 18.23
C PRO A 242 12.48 -21.61 17.06
N SER A 243 11.63 -22.62 17.30
CA SER A 243 11.07 -23.51 16.27
C SER A 243 9.67 -23.12 15.79
N ASP A 244 9.07 -22.09 16.37
CA ASP A 244 7.64 -21.84 16.22
C ASP A 244 7.35 -20.86 15.06
N ILE A 245 6.20 -21.05 14.41
CA ILE A 245 5.57 -19.98 13.63
C ILE A 245 4.83 -19.09 14.61
N LEU A 246 5.47 -18.00 15.01
CA LEU A 246 4.95 -17.06 16.00
C LEU A 246 4.39 -15.82 15.31
N VAL A 247 3.10 -15.58 15.47
CA VAL A 247 2.46 -14.33 15.08
C VAL A 247 2.42 -13.39 16.28
N VAL A 248 3.04 -12.22 16.16
CA VAL A 248 2.98 -11.15 17.16
C VAL A 248 1.99 -10.09 16.69
N GLN A 249 0.76 -10.22 17.16
CA GLN A 249 -0.28 -9.20 16.99
C GLN A 249 -0.04 -8.08 18.00
N GLY A 250 0.00 -6.84 17.54
CA GLY A 250 0.09 -5.69 18.43
C GLY A 250 -0.44 -4.44 17.77
N GLY A 251 -0.62 -3.37 18.52
CA GLY A 251 -1.14 -2.12 17.97
C GLY A 251 -0.08 -1.05 17.68
N PRO A 252 -0.52 0.19 17.41
CA PRO A 252 0.38 1.32 17.28
C PRO A 252 1.22 1.53 18.54
N GLY A 253 2.53 1.72 18.37
CA GLY A 253 3.47 2.05 19.45
C GLY A 253 3.75 0.95 20.47
N THR A 254 3.34 -0.30 20.22
CA THR A 254 3.61 -1.44 21.11
C THR A 254 5.01 -2.05 20.93
N GLY A 255 5.78 -1.58 19.94
CA GLY A 255 7.19 -1.99 19.72
C GLY A 255 7.38 -3.32 18.97
N LYS A 256 6.39 -3.76 18.17
CA LYS A 256 6.44 -5.04 17.42
C LYS A 256 7.72 -5.26 16.62
N SER A 257 8.06 -4.31 15.74
CA SER A 257 9.23 -4.41 14.86
C SER A 257 10.53 -4.55 15.66
N ALA A 258 10.61 -3.85 16.77
CA ALA A 258 11.75 -3.93 17.67
C ALA A 258 11.83 -5.30 18.36
N VAL A 259 10.71 -5.87 18.81
CA VAL A 259 10.67 -7.27 19.30
C VAL A 259 11.22 -8.24 18.26
N GLY A 260 10.82 -8.09 16.99
CA GLY A 260 11.33 -8.93 15.90
C GLY A 260 12.85 -8.85 15.70
N LEU A 261 13.41 -7.64 15.69
CA LEU A 261 14.87 -7.45 15.52
C LEU A 261 15.67 -7.96 16.71
N HIS A 262 15.16 -7.75 17.92
CA HIS A 262 15.80 -8.25 19.13
C HIS A 262 15.78 -9.78 19.18
N ARG A 263 14.68 -10.39 18.72
CA ARG A 263 14.57 -11.83 18.55
C ARG A 263 15.61 -12.38 17.58
N VAL A 264 15.86 -11.70 16.45
CA VAL A 264 16.95 -12.07 15.52
C VAL A 264 18.29 -12.13 16.24
N THR A 265 18.65 -11.08 16.99
CA THR A 265 19.90 -11.06 17.75
C THR A 265 19.96 -12.16 18.81
N TRP A 266 18.86 -12.40 19.53
CA TRP A 266 18.79 -13.47 20.52
C TRP A 266 19.00 -14.85 19.89
N LEU A 267 18.36 -15.12 18.76
CA LEU A 267 18.48 -16.38 18.02
C LEU A 267 19.91 -16.62 17.52
N VAL A 268 20.58 -15.58 17.03
CA VAL A 268 21.98 -15.67 16.56
C VAL A 268 22.95 -15.88 17.73
N ASN A 269 22.81 -15.09 18.80
CA ASN A 269 23.74 -15.15 19.94
C ASN A 269 23.60 -16.43 20.76
N ASN A 270 22.47 -17.14 20.66
CA ASN A 270 22.23 -18.42 21.32
C ASN A 270 22.34 -19.61 20.36
N GLU A 271 23.03 -19.43 19.22
CA GLU A 271 23.39 -20.48 18.25
C GLU A 271 22.19 -21.25 17.65
N HIS A 272 20.99 -20.66 17.68
CA HIS A 272 19.82 -21.27 17.05
C HIS A 272 19.90 -21.19 15.52
N PHE A 273 20.40 -20.06 14.99
CA PHE A 273 20.59 -19.83 13.56
C PHE A 273 21.86 -19.00 13.33
N LYS A 274 22.49 -19.14 12.15
CA LYS A 274 23.53 -18.20 11.72
C LYS A 274 22.87 -16.97 11.11
N ALA A 275 23.48 -15.80 11.24
CA ALA A 275 22.91 -14.57 10.69
C ALA A 275 22.59 -14.63 9.17
N PRO A 276 23.43 -15.23 8.31
CA PRO A 276 23.12 -15.41 6.88
C PRO A 276 21.96 -16.36 6.59
N ASP A 277 21.56 -17.19 7.56
CA ASP A 277 20.42 -18.10 7.45
C ASP A 277 19.10 -17.41 7.85
N ILE A 278 19.13 -16.11 8.19
CA ILE A 278 17.95 -15.32 8.58
C ILE A 278 17.57 -14.36 7.45
N LEU A 279 16.26 -14.27 7.17
CA LEU A 279 15.66 -13.30 6.26
C LEU A 279 14.71 -12.36 7.02
N VAL A 280 14.95 -11.05 6.93
CA VAL A 280 14.06 -10.00 7.42
C VAL A 280 13.35 -9.36 6.23
N ILE A 281 12.03 -9.35 6.28
CA ILE A 281 11.16 -8.83 5.22
C ILE A 281 10.47 -7.59 5.74
N GLY A 282 10.67 -6.47 5.05
CA GLY A 282 10.14 -5.16 5.42
C GLY A 282 9.18 -4.57 4.39
N PRO A 283 8.32 -3.62 4.81
CA PRO A 283 7.34 -2.98 3.92
C PRO A 283 7.98 -2.01 2.91
N HIS A 284 9.05 -1.31 3.30
CA HIS A 284 9.69 -0.26 2.47
C HIS A 284 11.17 -0.07 2.79
N GLN A 285 11.93 0.58 1.90
CA GLN A 285 13.38 0.76 2.02
C GLN A 285 13.81 1.44 3.33
N ARG A 286 13.11 2.49 3.78
CA ARG A 286 13.44 3.19 5.04
C ARG A 286 13.43 2.28 6.28
N PHE A 287 12.59 1.24 6.28
CA PHE A 287 12.56 0.26 7.36
C PHE A 287 13.79 -0.63 7.29
N LEU A 288 14.18 -1.09 6.10
CA LEU A 288 15.38 -1.90 5.90
C LEU A 288 16.66 -1.13 6.26
N ASP A 289 16.71 0.17 5.97
CA ASP A 289 17.82 1.04 6.40
C ASP A 289 17.90 1.11 7.93
N TYR A 290 16.75 1.08 8.62
CA TYR A 290 16.68 0.97 10.08
C TYR A 290 17.16 -0.40 10.58
N VAL A 291 16.73 -1.51 9.95
CA VAL A 291 17.23 -2.87 10.26
C VAL A 291 18.76 -2.90 10.14
N GLY A 292 19.32 -2.34 9.06
CA GLY A 292 20.75 -2.26 8.81
C GLY A 292 21.53 -1.37 9.78
N GLN A 293 20.85 -0.51 10.54
CA GLN A 293 21.46 0.30 11.59
C GLN A 293 21.34 -0.36 12.97
N VAL A 294 20.19 -0.95 13.30
CA VAL A 294 19.92 -1.51 14.63
C VAL A 294 20.56 -2.87 14.85
N LEU A 295 20.47 -3.80 13.89
CA LEU A 295 21.06 -5.13 14.11
C LEU A 295 22.57 -5.05 14.42
N PRO A 296 23.37 -4.22 13.72
CA PRO A 296 24.77 -4.05 14.07
C PRO A 296 25.00 -3.49 15.48
N THR A 297 24.20 -2.54 15.96
CA THR A 297 24.34 -2.02 17.33
C THR A 297 23.98 -3.07 18.37
N LEU A 298 23.06 -3.99 18.05
CA LEU A 298 22.72 -5.17 18.86
C LEU A 298 23.79 -6.28 18.83
N GLY A 299 24.72 -6.22 17.87
CA GLY A 299 25.82 -7.19 17.73
C GLY A 299 25.57 -8.27 16.69
N THR A 300 24.56 -8.09 15.84
CA THR A 300 24.22 -9.01 14.75
C THR A 300 24.42 -8.33 13.40
N ARG A 301 25.22 -8.94 12.53
CA ARG A 301 25.51 -8.44 11.19
C ARG A 301 25.22 -9.53 10.16
N ASP A 302 25.28 -9.17 8.88
CA ASP A 302 25.15 -10.11 7.75
C ASP A 302 23.80 -10.87 7.71
N VAL A 303 22.74 -10.21 8.18
CA VAL A 303 21.36 -10.70 8.05
C VAL A 303 20.82 -10.26 6.69
N ASN A 304 20.11 -11.16 5.99
CA ASN A 304 19.46 -10.80 4.73
C ASN A 304 18.24 -9.93 5.03
N ALA A 305 18.18 -8.72 4.47
CA ALA A 305 17.04 -7.82 4.61
C ALA A 305 16.54 -7.41 3.22
N VAL A 306 15.25 -7.66 2.93
CA VAL A 306 14.68 -7.46 1.59
C VAL A 306 13.28 -6.84 1.71
N GLN A 307 12.92 -5.97 0.77
CA GLN A 307 11.56 -5.45 0.67
C GLN A 307 10.64 -6.52 0.10
N LEU A 308 9.42 -6.66 0.63
CA LEU A 308 8.47 -7.70 0.21
C LEU A 308 8.37 -7.84 -1.32
N GLU A 309 8.18 -6.73 -2.04
CA GLU A 309 8.01 -6.71 -3.49
C GLU A 309 9.22 -7.22 -4.29
N ARG A 310 10.43 -7.16 -3.69
CA ARG A 310 11.68 -7.59 -4.33
C ARG A 310 12.01 -9.07 -4.09
N LEU A 311 11.16 -9.81 -3.38
CA LEU A 311 11.37 -11.24 -3.15
C LEU A 311 11.22 -12.07 -4.43
N TRP A 312 10.38 -11.61 -5.36
CA TRP A 312 10.08 -12.31 -6.60
C TRP A 312 10.89 -11.73 -7.76
N GLU A 313 11.36 -12.61 -8.64
CA GLU A 313 12.24 -12.23 -9.74
C GLU A 313 11.48 -11.59 -10.90
N GLY A 314 11.77 -10.31 -11.16
CA GLY A 314 11.37 -9.59 -12.37
C GLY A 314 11.02 -8.15 -12.09
N GLU A 315 10.98 -7.34 -13.14
CA GLU A 315 10.52 -5.95 -13.04
C GLU A 315 8.98 -5.92 -13.01
N ILE A 316 8.43 -5.04 -12.19
CA ILE A 316 6.98 -4.78 -12.12
C ILE A 316 6.68 -3.75 -13.20
N LEU A 317 6.02 -4.17 -14.27
CA LEU A 317 5.77 -3.36 -15.47
C LEU A 317 4.30 -2.99 -15.66
N GLY A 318 3.41 -3.59 -14.86
CA GLY A 318 1.97 -3.36 -14.93
C GLY A 318 1.32 -3.15 -13.56
N VAL A 319 0.06 -2.73 -13.59
CA VAL A 319 -0.80 -2.57 -12.41
C VAL A 319 -2.09 -3.33 -12.64
N ASP A 320 -2.49 -4.15 -11.67
CA ASP A 320 -3.74 -4.89 -11.74
C ASP A 320 -4.93 -4.06 -11.28
N PRO A 321 -6.11 -4.21 -11.93
CA PRO A 321 -7.34 -3.70 -11.36
C PRO A 321 -7.66 -4.42 -10.04
N PRO A 322 -8.38 -3.78 -9.08
CA PRO A 322 -8.61 -4.33 -7.74
C PRO A 322 -9.18 -5.76 -7.74
N LYS A 323 -10.11 -6.07 -8.66
CA LYS A 323 -10.73 -7.39 -8.78
C LYS A 323 -9.73 -8.45 -9.26
N ALA A 324 -8.89 -8.15 -10.24
CA ALA A 324 -7.86 -9.08 -10.71
C ALA A 324 -6.84 -9.35 -9.60
N ARG A 325 -6.40 -8.30 -8.91
CA ARG A 325 -5.47 -8.41 -7.78
C ARG A 325 -6.01 -9.31 -6.68
N LEU A 326 -7.29 -9.17 -6.31
CA LEU A 326 -7.95 -10.05 -5.33
C LEU A 326 -7.88 -11.52 -5.75
N VAL A 327 -8.25 -11.82 -7.00
CA VAL A 327 -8.29 -13.19 -7.53
C VAL A 327 -6.90 -13.80 -7.66
N LYS A 328 -5.94 -13.09 -8.25
CA LYS A 328 -4.56 -13.60 -8.46
C LYS A 328 -3.84 -13.91 -7.15
N SER A 329 -4.20 -13.18 -6.10
CA SER A 329 -3.51 -13.25 -4.81
C SER A 329 -4.18 -14.20 -3.80
N ASP A 330 -5.37 -14.71 -4.12
CA ASP A 330 -6.12 -15.73 -3.37
C ASP A 330 -5.46 -17.12 -3.50
N ASP A 331 -5.51 -17.94 -2.44
CA ASP A 331 -4.97 -19.30 -2.40
C ASP A 331 -5.58 -20.21 -3.48
N ARG A 332 -6.86 -19.99 -3.83
CA ARG A 332 -7.57 -20.70 -4.92
C ARG A 332 -6.83 -20.61 -6.26
N MET A 333 -6.09 -19.53 -6.50
CA MET A 333 -5.33 -19.35 -7.74
C MET A 333 -4.27 -20.44 -7.93
N ALA A 334 -3.68 -20.97 -6.85
CA ALA A 334 -2.73 -22.08 -6.94
C ALA A 334 -3.35 -23.33 -7.59
N ALA A 335 -4.63 -23.60 -7.33
CA ALA A 335 -5.34 -24.72 -7.95
C ALA A 335 -5.61 -24.48 -9.45
N VAL A 336 -5.95 -23.24 -9.83
CA VAL A 336 -6.11 -22.83 -11.23
C VAL A 336 -4.79 -22.97 -11.99
N LEU A 337 -3.68 -22.50 -11.42
CA LEU A 337 -2.33 -22.61 -12.00
C LEU A 337 -1.91 -24.08 -12.15
N ARG A 338 -2.21 -24.93 -11.15
CA ARG A 338 -1.97 -26.37 -11.25
C ARG A 338 -2.75 -27.00 -12.40
N ARG A 339 -4.05 -26.72 -12.51
CA ARG A 339 -4.90 -27.21 -13.62
C ARG A 339 -4.42 -26.70 -14.97
N ARG A 340 -3.95 -25.45 -15.03
CA ARG A 340 -3.32 -24.90 -16.24
C ARG A 340 -2.11 -25.73 -16.66
N VAL A 341 -1.21 -26.06 -15.74
CA VAL A 341 -0.05 -26.92 -16.05
C VAL A 341 -0.51 -28.33 -16.49
N GLU A 342 -1.47 -28.94 -15.79
CA GLU A 342 -1.98 -30.27 -16.15
C GLU A 342 -2.69 -30.29 -17.52
N SER A 343 -3.33 -29.20 -17.95
CA SER A 343 -4.04 -29.13 -19.26
C SER A 343 -3.13 -29.29 -20.50
N ASP A 344 -1.81 -29.22 -20.30
CA ASP A 344 -0.84 -29.49 -21.36
C ASP A 344 -0.57 -30.99 -21.54
N TYR A 345 -0.96 -31.85 -20.59
CA TYR A 345 -0.92 -33.30 -20.77
C TYR A 345 -2.11 -33.76 -21.64
N ARG A 346 -1.82 -34.26 -22.84
CA ARG A 346 -2.79 -34.56 -23.91
C ARG A 346 -2.58 -35.97 -24.48
N PRO A 347 -2.99 -37.03 -23.77
CA PRO A 347 -2.82 -38.41 -24.23
C PRO A 347 -3.51 -38.70 -25.57
N GLU A 348 -4.60 -38.01 -25.89
CA GLU A 348 -5.31 -38.09 -27.17
C GLU A 348 -4.46 -37.63 -28.37
N ALA A 349 -3.44 -36.79 -28.14
CA ALA A 349 -2.52 -36.35 -29.19
C ALA A 349 -1.60 -37.49 -29.71
N LEU A 350 -1.70 -38.68 -29.11
CA LEU A 350 -1.04 -39.90 -29.56
C LEU A 350 -1.63 -40.44 -30.87
N ASP A 351 -2.92 -40.28 -31.11
CA ASP A 351 -3.64 -40.82 -32.27
C ASP A 351 -2.97 -40.50 -33.62
N PRO A 352 -2.67 -39.23 -33.96
CA PRO A 352 -2.05 -38.88 -35.23
C PRO A 352 -0.59 -39.36 -35.36
N LEU A 353 0.03 -39.85 -34.28
CA LEU A 353 1.42 -40.33 -34.27
C LEU A 353 1.53 -41.85 -34.45
N THR A 354 0.42 -42.58 -34.34
CA THR A 354 0.39 -44.03 -34.50
C THR A 354 0.44 -44.45 -35.97
N ALA A 355 1.18 -45.52 -36.25
CA ALA A 355 1.19 -46.16 -37.55
C ALA A 355 0.12 -47.24 -37.63
N VAL A 356 -0.52 -47.31 -38.80
CA VAL A 356 -1.54 -48.33 -39.14
C VAL A 356 -0.97 -49.74 -38.86
N PRO A 357 -1.80 -50.68 -38.38
CA PRO A 357 -1.43 -52.08 -38.20
C PRO A 357 -0.79 -52.70 -39.46
N SER A 358 0.31 -53.45 -39.28
CA SER A 358 0.97 -54.14 -40.39
C SER A 358 0.27 -55.44 -40.78
N PHE A 359 -0.48 -56.03 -39.85
CA PHE A 359 -1.28 -57.24 -40.07
C PHE A 359 -2.73 -57.05 -39.58
N LYS A 360 -3.65 -57.84 -40.14
CA LYS A 360 -5.07 -57.81 -39.79
C LYS A 360 -5.26 -58.37 -38.38
N GLY A 361 -5.48 -57.49 -37.40
CA GLY A 361 -5.63 -57.84 -35.97
C GLY A 361 -4.59 -57.19 -35.04
N ASP A 362 -3.54 -56.57 -35.58
CA ASP A 362 -2.57 -55.82 -34.77
C ASP A 362 -3.15 -54.47 -34.30
N GLU A 363 -2.75 -54.04 -33.12
CA GLU A 363 -3.08 -52.70 -32.61
C GLU A 363 -2.24 -51.62 -33.32
N PRO A 364 -2.78 -50.40 -33.55
CA PRO A 364 -1.97 -49.23 -33.90
C PRO A 364 -0.80 -49.04 -32.94
N GLY A 365 0.35 -48.60 -33.44
CA GLY A 365 1.56 -48.53 -32.62
C GLY A 365 2.52 -47.43 -33.07
N ILE A 366 3.36 -46.99 -32.14
CA ILE A 366 4.42 -46.03 -32.40
C ILE A 366 5.61 -46.75 -33.02
N VAL A 367 6.10 -46.23 -34.14
CA VAL A 367 7.24 -46.79 -34.88
C VAL A 367 8.45 -45.88 -34.73
N VAL A 368 9.55 -46.44 -34.22
CA VAL A 368 10.82 -45.74 -33.97
C VAL A 368 11.95 -46.50 -34.65
N ASN A 369 12.80 -45.78 -35.38
CA ASN A 369 13.96 -46.37 -36.05
C ASN A 369 15.21 -46.21 -35.20
N ALA A 370 15.85 -47.33 -34.86
CA ALA A 370 17.12 -47.41 -34.16
C ALA A 370 18.23 -47.87 -35.14
N GLY A 371 18.85 -46.93 -35.84
CA GLY A 371 19.73 -47.23 -36.97
C GLY A 371 18.94 -47.87 -38.12
N SER A 372 19.26 -49.12 -38.47
CA SER A 372 18.57 -49.90 -39.52
C SER A 372 17.42 -50.76 -38.98
N THR A 373 17.21 -50.79 -37.66
CA THR A 373 16.17 -51.61 -37.01
C THR A 373 14.93 -50.77 -36.75
N THR A 374 13.77 -51.27 -37.17
CA THR A 374 12.48 -50.63 -36.91
C THR A 374 11.86 -51.29 -35.68
N LEU A 375 11.52 -50.47 -34.67
CA LEU A 375 10.90 -50.90 -33.42
C LEU A 375 9.45 -50.43 -33.41
N ARG A 376 8.52 -51.30 -33.02
CA ARG A 376 7.09 -50.97 -32.91
C ARG A 376 6.63 -51.22 -31.48
N VAL A 377 5.99 -50.22 -30.87
CA VAL A 377 5.38 -50.33 -29.55
C VAL A 377 3.86 -50.09 -29.69
N PRO A 378 2.99 -51.00 -29.22
CA PRO A 378 1.53 -50.83 -29.27
C PRO A 378 1.06 -49.55 -28.56
N LYS A 379 -0.03 -48.94 -29.04
CA LYS A 379 -0.60 -47.71 -28.46
C LYS A 379 -1.00 -47.92 -26.99
N SER A 380 -1.68 -49.02 -26.67
CA SER A 380 -2.08 -49.40 -25.32
C SER A 380 -0.91 -49.43 -24.33
N GLU A 381 0.25 -49.96 -24.75
CA GLU A 381 1.45 -49.97 -23.91
C GLU A 381 2.00 -48.56 -23.71
N VAL A 382 2.04 -47.71 -24.75
CA VAL A 382 2.49 -46.31 -24.60
C VAL A 382 1.56 -45.54 -23.66
N LEU A 383 0.25 -45.73 -23.75
CA LEU A 383 -0.72 -45.14 -22.83
C LEU A 383 -0.48 -45.61 -21.38
N ALA A 384 -0.26 -46.92 -21.17
CA ALA A 384 0.04 -47.44 -19.84
C ALA A 384 1.34 -46.84 -19.25
N LEU A 385 2.35 -46.58 -20.08
CA LEU A 385 3.57 -45.89 -19.66
C LEU A 385 3.34 -44.41 -19.35
N LEU A 386 2.49 -43.73 -20.14
CA LEU A 386 2.08 -42.34 -19.89
C LEU A 386 1.34 -42.23 -18.57
N ASP A 387 0.31 -43.06 -18.36
CA ASP A 387 -0.51 -43.08 -17.14
C ASP A 387 0.36 -43.35 -15.91
N ARG A 388 1.29 -44.32 -16.01
CA ARG A 388 2.23 -44.63 -14.93
C ARG A 388 3.15 -43.45 -14.59
N ALA A 389 3.61 -42.71 -15.60
CA ALA A 389 4.46 -41.55 -15.38
C ALA A 389 3.67 -40.36 -14.81
N HIS A 390 2.43 -40.16 -15.27
CA HIS A 390 1.53 -39.09 -14.85
C HIS A 390 1.02 -39.27 -13.43
N ALA A 391 0.67 -40.50 -13.05
CA ALA A 391 0.20 -40.83 -11.71
C ALA A 391 1.29 -40.78 -10.62
N GLY A 392 2.57 -40.66 -11.00
CA GLY A 392 3.65 -40.55 -10.03
C GLY A 392 3.82 -39.14 -9.50
N ASP A 393 4.36 -38.98 -8.29
CA ASP A 393 4.62 -37.67 -7.70
C ASP A 393 5.78 -36.93 -8.38
N GLY A 394 5.82 -35.61 -8.16
CA GLY A 394 6.90 -34.71 -8.60
C GLY A 394 6.43 -33.62 -9.56
N PRO A 395 7.33 -32.68 -9.93
CA PRO A 395 7.04 -31.61 -10.89
C PRO A 395 6.71 -32.14 -12.29
N PHE A 396 6.02 -31.31 -13.07
CA PHE A 396 5.54 -31.68 -14.41
C PHE A 396 6.67 -32.15 -15.35
N ARG A 397 7.81 -31.45 -15.38
CA ARG A 397 8.97 -31.83 -16.20
C ARG A 397 9.60 -33.14 -15.75
N GLU A 398 9.66 -33.39 -14.44
CA GLU A 398 10.19 -34.63 -13.91
C GLU A 398 9.32 -35.82 -14.33
N ARG A 399 7.98 -35.70 -14.22
CA ARG A 399 7.03 -36.74 -14.67
C ARG A 399 7.14 -36.98 -16.18
N ARG A 400 7.28 -35.92 -16.98
CA ARG A 400 7.53 -35.99 -18.43
C ARG A 400 8.84 -36.72 -18.77
N ASP A 401 9.93 -36.39 -18.08
CA ASP A 401 11.23 -37.03 -18.31
C ASP A 401 11.25 -38.49 -17.84
N ARG A 402 10.48 -38.80 -16.78
CA ARG A 402 10.20 -40.18 -16.33
C ARG A 402 9.50 -40.98 -17.42
N PHE A 403 8.46 -40.42 -18.07
CA PHE A 403 7.83 -41.05 -19.24
C PHE A 403 8.84 -41.32 -20.35
N ARG A 404 9.67 -40.32 -20.70
CA ARG A 404 10.71 -40.48 -21.73
C ARG A 404 11.66 -41.64 -21.39
N GLY A 405 12.10 -41.73 -20.13
CA GLY A 405 12.93 -42.83 -19.64
C GLY A 405 12.26 -44.19 -19.77
N LEU A 406 11.01 -44.32 -19.30
CA LEU A 406 10.22 -45.55 -19.38
C LEU A 406 9.98 -45.99 -20.83
N PHE A 407 9.69 -45.05 -21.73
CA PHE A 407 9.47 -45.35 -23.15
C PHE A 407 10.77 -45.79 -23.83
N VAL A 408 11.91 -45.15 -23.54
CA VAL A 408 13.22 -45.59 -24.05
C VAL A 408 13.58 -46.98 -23.51
N ASP A 409 13.29 -47.26 -22.24
CA ASP A 409 13.51 -48.59 -21.66
C ASP A 409 12.68 -49.66 -22.38
N ARG A 410 11.42 -49.36 -22.72
CA ARG A 410 10.57 -50.24 -23.52
C ARG A 410 11.13 -50.46 -24.93
N LEU A 411 11.60 -49.41 -25.60
CA LEU A 411 12.26 -49.51 -26.90
C LEU A 411 13.55 -50.34 -26.83
N LEU A 412 14.32 -50.25 -25.75
CA LEU A 412 15.50 -51.08 -25.54
C LEU A 412 15.16 -52.56 -25.35
N GLN A 413 14.03 -52.87 -24.68
CA GLN A 413 13.52 -54.24 -24.56
C GLN A 413 13.08 -54.79 -25.92
N GLU A 414 12.36 -54.00 -26.72
CA GLU A 414 12.00 -54.38 -28.09
C GLU A 414 13.23 -54.60 -28.97
N LEU A 415 14.23 -53.72 -28.88
CA LEU A 415 15.50 -53.88 -29.60
C LEU A 415 16.24 -55.14 -29.17
N ALA A 416 16.17 -55.52 -27.88
CA ALA A 416 16.78 -56.75 -27.39
C ALA A 416 16.12 -58.00 -28.01
N GLY A 417 14.81 -57.96 -28.24
CA GLY A 417 14.06 -59.04 -28.90
C GLY A 417 14.39 -59.17 -30.38
N VAL A 418 14.52 -58.05 -31.10
CA VAL A 418 14.75 -58.05 -32.57
C VAL A 418 16.23 -58.15 -32.94
N ALA A 419 17.13 -57.54 -32.17
CA ALA A 419 18.57 -57.47 -32.47
C ALA A 419 19.46 -57.51 -31.20
N PRO A 420 19.60 -58.69 -30.55
CA PRO A 420 20.26 -58.84 -29.25
C PRO A 420 21.71 -58.29 -29.19
N ARG A 421 22.46 -58.41 -30.30
CA ARG A 421 23.86 -57.97 -30.40
C ARG A 421 24.02 -56.45 -30.37
N ARG A 422 23.00 -55.67 -30.76
CA ARG A 422 23.05 -54.20 -30.79
C ARG A 422 22.77 -53.57 -29.42
N ARG A 423 22.13 -54.30 -28.50
CA ARG A 423 21.84 -53.82 -27.14
C ARG A 423 23.10 -53.48 -26.34
N GLN A 424 24.24 -54.10 -26.65
CA GLN A 424 25.51 -53.93 -25.93
C GLN A 424 26.28 -52.65 -26.31
N ALA A 425 25.83 -51.90 -27.33
CA ALA A 425 26.45 -50.63 -27.68
C ALA A 425 26.15 -49.58 -26.59
N SER A 426 27.19 -49.06 -25.93
CA SER A 426 27.06 -48.12 -24.81
C SER A 426 26.35 -46.80 -25.16
N THR A 427 26.20 -46.47 -26.45
CA THR A 427 25.57 -45.24 -26.93
C THR A 427 24.09 -45.40 -27.31
N ILE A 428 23.57 -46.63 -27.43
CA ILE A 428 22.25 -46.89 -28.04
C ILE A 428 21.10 -46.24 -27.27
N ARG A 429 21.19 -46.16 -25.93
CA ARG A 429 20.21 -45.47 -25.10
C ARG A 429 20.15 -43.98 -25.43
N ARG A 430 21.31 -43.33 -25.49
CA ARG A 430 21.45 -41.90 -25.81
C ARG A 430 20.95 -41.60 -27.23
N ASP A 431 21.17 -42.51 -28.17
CA ASP A 431 20.68 -42.39 -29.55
C ASP A 431 19.14 -42.48 -29.63
N LEU A 432 18.52 -43.35 -28.82
CA LEU A 432 17.06 -43.45 -28.69
C LEU A 432 16.47 -42.24 -27.97
N GLU A 433 17.12 -41.74 -26.91
CA GLU A 433 16.70 -40.53 -26.20
C GLU A 433 16.67 -39.32 -27.15
N ARG A 434 17.66 -39.17 -28.02
CA ARG A 434 17.75 -38.08 -29.02
C ARG A 434 17.05 -38.39 -30.34
N ASN A 435 16.22 -39.44 -30.39
CA ASN A 435 15.54 -39.81 -31.62
C ASN A 435 14.41 -38.83 -31.93
N ARG A 436 14.41 -38.26 -33.15
CA ARG A 436 13.40 -37.28 -33.59
C ARG A 436 11.95 -37.77 -33.49
N ARG A 437 11.68 -39.09 -33.52
CA ARG A 437 10.33 -39.64 -33.32
C ARG A 437 9.94 -39.69 -31.85
N VAL A 438 10.88 -40.03 -30.97
CA VAL A 438 10.69 -40.01 -29.52
C VAL A 438 10.49 -38.58 -29.04
N GLU A 439 11.33 -37.64 -29.47
CA GLU A 439 11.19 -36.21 -29.13
C GLU A 439 9.85 -35.65 -29.60
N ARG A 440 9.44 -35.93 -30.85
CA ARG A 440 8.13 -35.51 -31.37
C ARG A 440 6.95 -36.10 -30.62
N LEU A 441 7.07 -37.37 -30.19
CA LEU A 441 6.04 -38.02 -29.38
C LEU A 441 5.88 -37.31 -28.04
N VAL A 442 6.98 -37.14 -27.31
CA VAL A 442 6.98 -36.48 -26.00
C VAL A 442 6.47 -35.05 -26.12
N GLU A 443 6.94 -34.28 -27.10
CA GLU A 443 6.56 -32.87 -27.26
C GLU A 443 5.09 -32.68 -27.66
N ARG A 444 4.49 -33.65 -28.36
CA ARG A 444 3.10 -33.54 -28.82
C ARG A 444 2.09 -34.00 -27.78
N VAL A 445 2.42 -35.04 -27.05
CA VAL A 445 1.56 -35.62 -26.00
C VAL A 445 1.72 -34.86 -24.68
N TRP A 446 2.91 -34.34 -24.43
CA TRP A 446 3.27 -33.73 -23.14
C TRP A 446 4.20 -32.52 -23.33
N PRO A 447 3.74 -31.46 -24.02
CA PRO A 447 4.48 -30.20 -24.16
C PRO A 447 4.79 -29.59 -22.79
N SER A 448 5.93 -28.90 -22.68
CA SER A 448 6.34 -28.23 -21.44
C SER A 448 6.61 -26.74 -21.71
N PRO A 449 5.56 -25.89 -21.70
CA PRO A 449 5.78 -24.46 -21.86
C PRO A 449 6.56 -23.89 -20.68
N GLY A 450 7.23 -22.76 -20.92
CA GLY A 450 7.83 -21.99 -19.83
C GLY A 450 6.75 -21.36 -18.93
N PRO A 451 7.07 -21.06 -17.66
CA PRO A 451 6.12 -20.44 -16.71
C PRO A 451 5.44 -19.17 -17.25
N ARG A 452 6.20 -18.29 -17.92
CA ARG A 452 5.66 -17.06 -18.52
C ARG A 452 4.63 -17.35 -19.61
N GLU A 453 4.90 -18.31 -20.50
CA GLU A 453 3.96 -18.67 -21.58
C GLU A 453 2.73 -19.40 -21.02
N ALA A 454 2.90 -20.22 -19.98
CA ALA A 454 1.79 -20.87 -19.29
C ALA A 454 0.82 -19.84 -18.68
N LEU A 455 1.35 -18.83 -17.98
CA LEU A 455 0.54 -17.76 -17.38
C LEU A 455 -0.09 -16.84 -18.46
N ARG A 456 0.69 -16.44 -19.46
CA ARG A 456 0.22 -15.60 -20.57
C ARG A 456 -0.94 -16.27 -21.32
N SER A 457 -0.80 -17.54 -21.67
CA SER A 457 -1.85 -18.27 -22.40
C SER A 457 -3.11 -18.48 -21.56
N LEU A 458 -2.97 -18.58 -20.22
CA LEU A 458 -4.12 -18.62 -19.31
C LEU A 458 -4.92 -17.32 -19.35
N TYR A 459 -4.27 -16.16 -19.37
CA TYR A 459 -4.95 -14.86 -19.37
C TYR A 459 -5.41 -14.39 -20.77
N ASP A 460 -4.83 -14.91 -21.84
CA ASP A 460 -5.21 -14.58 -23.23
C ASP A 460 -6.43 -15.39 -23.72
N SER A 461 -6.65 -16.59 -23.18
CA SER A 461 -7.68 -17.51 -23.67
C SER A 461 -8.83 -17.68 -22.66
N ALA A 462 -9.98 -17.10 -23.00
CA ALA A 462 -11.21 -17.24 -22.22
C ALA A 462 -11.64 -18.71 -22.03
N ASP A 463 -11.53 -19.54 -23.07
CA ASP A 463 -11.90 -20.96 -22.98
C ASP A 463 -10.94 -21.76 -22.10
N LEU A 464 -9.63 -21.49 -22.20
CA LEU A 464 -8.63 -22.15 -21.35
C LEU A 464 -8.82 -21.74 -19.89
N LEU A 465 -9.05 -20.45 -19.64
CA LEU A 465 -9.31 -19.94 -18.30
C LEU A 465 -10.57 -20.57 -17.72
N ARG A 466 -11.67 -20.62 -18.47
CA ARG A 466 -12.92 -21.26 -18.04
C ARG A 466 -12.69 -22.73 -17.68
N HIS A 467 -11.95 -23.46 -18.50
CA HIS A 467 -11.63 -24.86 -18.22
C HIS A 467 -10.77 -25.04 -16.96
N CYS A 468 -9.72 -24.22 -16.80
CA CYS A 468 -8.82 -24.32 -15.65
C CYS A 468 -9.49 -23.84 -14.34
N ALA A 469 -10.38 -22.85 -14.44
CA ALA A 469 -11.05 -22.23 -13.30
C ALA A 469 -12.40 -22.86 -12.94
N ASP A 470 -12.84 -23.90 -13.66
CA ASP A 470 -14.15 -24.53 -13.48
C ASP A 470 -14.41 -24.96 -12.02
N GLY A 471 -15.48 -24.44 -11.41
CA GLY A 471 -15.81 -24.68 -10.00
C GLY A 471 -14.84 -24.08 -8.97
N ILE A 472 -13.90 -23.20 -9.40
CA ILE A 472 -12.97 -22.48 -8.51
C ILE A 472 -13.23 -20.96 -8.54
N LEU A 473 -13.33 -20.39 -9.74
CA LEU A 473 -13.59 -18.97 -9.96
C LEU A 473 -14.91 -18.76 -10.70
N ASP A 474 -15.64 -17.71 -10.35
CA ASP A 474 -16.86 -17.32 -11.09
C ASP A 474 -16.55 -16.61 -12.42
N GLU A 475 -17.56 -16.41 -13.28
CA GLU A 475 -17.39 -15.79 -14.60
C GLU A 475 -16.83 -14.35 -14.52
N ASP A 476 -17.15 -13.69 -13.42
CA ASP A 476 -16.90 -12.29 -13.13
C ASP A 476 -15.44 -12.09 -12.67
N GLU A 477 -14.91 -13.03 -11.88
CA GLU A 477 -13.51 -13.22 -11.51
C GLU A 477 -12.68 -13.63 -12.73
N GLN A 478 -13.16 -14.58 -13.53
CA GLN A 478 -12.49 -15.01 -14.77
C GLN A 478 -12.31 -13.84 -15.74
N THR A 479 -13.36 -13.06 -15.96
CA THR A 479 -13.31 -11.88 -16.84
C THR A 479 -12.30 -10.85 -16.34
N ALA A 480 -12.14 -10.68 -15.02
CA ALA A 480 -11.17 -9.76 -14.45
C ALA A 480 -9.70 -10.17 -14.71
N LEU A 481 -9.44 -11.46 -14.92
CA LEU A 481 -8.09 -11.97 -15.22
C LEU A 481 -7.71 -11.87 -16.70
N LEU A 482 -8.69 -11.73 -17.60
CA LEU A 482 -8.45 -11.72 -19.03
C LEU A 482 -7.67 -10.46 -19.46
N ARG A 483 -6.70 -10.65 -20.34
CA ARG A 483 -5.89 -9.55 -20.89
C ARG A 483 -5.51 -9.80 -22.34
N ALA A 484 -5.29 -8.72 -23.09
CA ALA A 484 -4.86 -8.82 -24.48
C ALA A 484 -3.47 -9.46 -24.59
N ARG A 485 -3.28 -10.33 -25.60
CA ARG A 485 -1.99 -10.97 -25.86
C ARG A 485 -0.91 -9.95 -26.22
N ALA A 486 0.16 -9.89 -25.43
CA ALA A 486 1.39 -9.23 -25.86
C ALA A 486 2.06 -9.99 -27.02
N ALA A 487 3.00 -9.37 -27.74
CA ALA A 487 3.71 -10.02 -28.86
C ALA A 487 4.59 -11.22 -28.39
N SER A 488 5.28 -11.04 -27.27
CA SER A 488 6.08 -12.08 -26.60
C SER A 488 5.77 -12.10 -25.11
N ALA A 489 6.10 -13.21 -24.43
CA ALA A 489 5.90 -13.34 -22.99
C ALA A 489 6.77 -12.39 -22.16
N ASP A 490 7.84 -11.84 -22.73
CA ASP A 490 8.69 -10.85 -22.06
C ASP A 490 8.15 -9.42 -22.21
N ALA A 491 7.25 -9.19 -23.18
CA ALA A 491 6.60 -7.90 -23.41
C ALA A 491 5.28 -7.75 -22.65
N ASP A 492 4.82 -8.81 -21.97
CA ASP A 492 3.65 -8.73 -21.09
C ASP A 492 3.94 -7.81 -19.89
N PRO A 493 3.00 -6.92 -19.51
CA PRO A 493 3.16 -6.01 -18.39
C PRO A 493 2.95 -6.75 -17.06
N TRP A 494 3.91 -7.58 -16.68
CA TRP A 494 3.84 -8.41 -15.48
C TRP A 494 3.70 -7.55 -14.21
N THR A 495 2.67 -7.87 -13.43
CA THR A 495 2.39 -7.24 -12.14
C THR A 495 3.09 -7.96 -10.99
N LEU A 496 3.06 -7.39 -9.79
CA LEU A 496 3.59 -8.05 -8.60
C LEU A 496 2.91 -9.41 -8.35
N ASP A 497 1.58 -9.46 -8.39
CA ASP A 497 0.81 -10.68 -8.14
C ASP A 497 1.04 -11.73 -9.24
N ASP A 498 1.36 -11.31 -10.47
CA ASP A 498 1.80 -12.22 -11.53
C ASP A 498 3.17 -12.84 -11.22
N HIS A 499 4.12 -12.09 -10.66
CA HIS A 499 5.43 -12.66 -10.28
C HIS A 499 5.31 -13.74 -9.21
N VAL A 500 4.35 -13.59 -8.28
CA VAL A 500 4.01 -14.64 -7.31
C VAL A 500 3.45 -15.88 -8.02
N CYS A 501 2.53 -15.69 -8.97
CA CYS A 501 1.98 -16.78 -9.80
C CYS A 501 3.06 -17.46 -10.66
N LEU A 502 4.01 -16.71 -11.21
CA LEU A 502 5.11 -17.22 -12.01
C LEU A 502 6.07 -18.09 -11.18
N GLU A 503 6.32 -17.73 -9.91
CA GLU A 503 7.08 -18.59 -9.00
C GLU A 503 6.34 -19.90 -8.71
N GLU A 504 5.02 -19.85 -8.47
CA GLU A 504 4.19 -21.06 -8.29
C GLU A 504 4.30 -21.97 -9.54
N LEU A 505 4.20 -21.39 -10.74
CA LEU A 505 4.34 -22.13 -12.00
C LEU A 505 5.75 -22.70 -12.20
N ARG A 506 6.82 -21.99 -11.82
CA ARG A 506 8.20 -22.53 -11.86
C ARG A 506 8.33 -23.77 -10.99
N MET A 507 7.76 -23.74 -9.80
CA MET A 507 7.74 -24.89 -8.89
C MET A 507 6.94 -26.05 -9.48
N LEU A 508 5.72 -25.81 -9.98
CA LEU A 508 4.87 -26.85 -10.56
C LEU A 508 5.49 -27.47 -11.82
N ILE A 509 6.15 -26.66 -12.65
CA ILE A 509 6.72 -27.10 -13.94
C ILE A 509 8.09 -27.75 -13.76
N SER A 510 9.04 -27.04 -13.16
CA SER A 510 10.45 -27.46 -13.07
C SER A 510 10.82 -28.05 -11.72
N GLY A 511 10.07 -27.76 -10.65
CA GLY A 511 10.49 -28.04 -9.29
C GLY A 511 11.49 -27.02 -8.72
N ASP A 512 11.68 -25.89 -9.40
CA ASP A 512 12.60 -24.85 -8.96
C ASP A 512 12.05 -24.20 -7.67
N THR A 513 12.84 -24.23 -6.60
CA THR A 513 12.47 -23.59 -5.32
C THR A 513 13.39 -22.42 -5.01
N PRO A 514 12.87 -21.33 -4.42
CA PRO A 514 13.70 -20.21 -4.00
C PRO A 514 14.70 -20.60 -2.89
N PRO A 515 15.70 -19.74 -2.60
CA PRO A 515 16.58 -19.91 -1.46
C PRO A 515 15.81 -20.10 -0.16
N ARG A 516 16.33 -20.99 0.70
CA ARG A 516 15.72 -21.32 1.99
C ARG A 516 16.49 -20.70 3.15
N TYR A 517 15.75 -20.25 4.16
CA TYR A 517 16.23 -19.59 5.36
C TYR A 517 15.80 -20.38 6.59
N GLY A 518 16.66 -20.46 7.60
CA GLY A 518 16.36 -21.12 8.87
C GLY A 518 15.30 -20.36 9.68
N HIS A 519 15.33 -19.02 9.63
CA HIS A 519 14.35 -18.16 10.28
C HIS A 519 13.92 -17.01 9.35
N ILE A 520 12.63 -16.68 9.34
CA ILE A 520 12.10 -15.53 8.59
C ILE A 520 11.38 -14.59 9.54
N VAL A 521 11.73 -13.30 9.50
CA VAL A 521 10.95 -12.24 10.16
C VAL A 521 10.19 -11.48 9.09
N VAL A 522 8.88 -11.32 9.27
CA VAL A 522 8.04 -10.56 8.33
C VAL A 522 7.34 -9.44 9.09
N ASP A 523 7.63 -8.20 8.75
CA ASP A 523 6.93 -7.04 9.31
C ASP A 523 5.75 -6.61 8.44
N GLU A 524 4.76 -5.97 9.06
CA GLU A 524 3.50 -5.56 8.43
C GLU A 524 2.75 -6.72 7.73
N ALA A 525 2.84 -7.92 8.30
CA ALA A 525 2.38 -9.16 7.69
C ALA A 525 0.86 -9.23 7.43
N GLN A 526 0.07 -8.32 8.00
CA GLN A 526 -1.38 -8.25 7.74
C GLN A 526 -1.71 -7.88 6.29
N ASP A 527 -0.74 -7.34 5.53
CA ASP A 527 -0.90 -7.03 4.11
C ASP A 527 -0.43 -8.16 3.19
N LEU A 528 0.11 -9.26 3.75
CA LEU A 528 0.46 -10.43 2.96
C LEU A 528 -0.79 -11.02 2.33
N THR A 529 -0.70 -11.32 1.05
CA THR A 529 -1.75 -12.08 0.36
C THR A 529 -1.57 -13.58 0.60
N PRO A 530 -2.64 -14.38 0.50
CA PRO A 530 -2.55 -15.84 0.61
C PRO A 530 -1.48 -16.47 -0.29
N MET A 531 -1.41 -16.08 -1.57
CA MET A 531 -0.38 -16.56 -2.50
C MET A 531 1.04 -16.14 -2.10
N GLN A 532 1.22 -14.94 -1.55
CA GLN A 532 2.51 -14.51 -1.01
C GLN A 532 2.90 -15.33 0.22
N ALA A 533 1.96 -15.61 1.14
CA ALA A 533 2.20 -16.45 2.30
C ALA A 533 2.65 -17.87 1.90
N ARG A 534 2.02 -18.48 0.88
CA ARG A 534 2.46 -19.76 0.29
C ARG A 534 3.89 -19.69 -0.23
N SER A 535 4.23 -18.62 -0.95
CA SER A 535 5.58 -18.40 -1.46
C SER A 535 6.61 -18.25 -0.34
N LEU A 536 6.27 -17.49 0.72
CA LEU A 536 7.12 -17.33 1.90
C LEU A 536 7.36 -18.64 2.63
N ARG A 537 6.34 -19.49 2.76
CA ARG A 537 6.49 -20.84 3.36
C ARG A 537 7.57 -21.66 2.66
N ARG A 538 7.66 -21.59 1.32
CA ARG A 538 8.69 -22.32 0.55
C ARG A 538 10.11 -21.81 0.77
N ARG A 539 10.26 -20.57 1.23
CA ARG A 539 11.54 -19.96 1.60
C ARG A 539 11.95 -20.32 3.02
N SER A 540 11.08 -20.93 3.81
CA SER A 540 11.45 -21.50 5.11
C SER A 540 12.12 -22.86 4.90
N ALA A 541 13.24 -23.09 5.58
CA ALA A 541 13.89 -24.39 5.60
C ALA A 541 12.98 -25.45 6.24
N VAL A 542 13.31 -26.73 6.04
CA VAL A 542 12.61 -27.82 6.73
C VAL A 542 12.87 -27.67 8.23
N GLY A 543 11.80 -27.57 9.02
CA GLY A 543 11.89 -27.24 10.45
C GLY A 543 12.31 -25.79 10.75
N GLY A 544 12.31 -24.91 9.74
CA GLY A 544 12.53 -23.48 9.92
C GLY A 544 11.35 -22.81 10.62
N SER A 545 11.60 -21.67 11.23
CA SER A 545 10.63 -20.91 12.02
C SER A 545 10.37 -19.52 11.44
N MET A 546 9.32 -18.86 11.92
CA MET A 546 8.97 -17.51 11.48
C MET A 546 8.51 -16.63 12.63
N THR A 547 8.90 -15.37 12.59
CA THR A 547 8.35 -14.32 13.44
C THR A 547 7.54 -13.36 12.57
N VAL A 548 6.23 -13.49 12.63
CA VAL A 548 5.27 -12.74 11.81
C VAL A 548 4.74 -11.57 12.65
N LEU A 549 5.08 -10.36 12.27
CA LEU A 549 4.73 -9.14 13.01
C LEU A 549 3.63 -8.39 12.27
N GLY A 550 2.59 -7.97 12.97
CA GLY A 550 1.53 -7.22 12.31
C GLY A 550 0.51 -6.59 13.23
N ASP A 551 -0.36 -5.79 12.61
CA ASP A 551 -1.55 -5.22 13.23
C ASP A 551 -2.73 -5.35 12.28
N LEU A 552 -3.64 -6.30 12.57
CA LEU A 552 -4.86 -6.49 11.78
C LEU A 552 -5.72 -5.22 11.67
N ALA A 553 -5.66 -4.24 12.59
CA ALA A 553 -6.36 -2.97 12.45
C ALA A 553 -5.77 -2.08 11.33
N GLN A 554 -4.51 -2.31 10.97
CA GLN A 554 -3.74 -1.58 9.96
C GLN A 554 -3.64 -2.34 8.62
N ALA A 555 -4.52 -3.30 8.38
CA ALA A 555 -4.59 -4.02 7.12
C ALA A 555 -5.11 -3.11 6.00
N THR A 556 -4.28 -2.87 5.00
CA THR A 556 -4.57 -1.98 3.85
C THR A 556 -4.33 -2.68 2.51
N GLY A 557 -3.89 -3.95 2.55
CA GLY A 557 -3.71 -4.78 1.37
C GLY A 557 -5.02 -5.12 0.64
N ALA A 558 -4.90 -5.83 -0.48
CA ALA A 558 -6.05 -6.29 -1.26
C ALA A 558 -6.98 -7.18 -0.43
N HIS A 559 -6.37 -8.08 0.35
CA HIS A 559 -7.08 -8.89 1.35
C HIS A 559 -7.02 -8.16 2.69
N ILE A 560 -8.17 -7.94 3.32
CA ILE A 560 -8.27 -7.33 4.65
C ILE A 560 -8.61 -8.43 5.65
N PRO A 561 -7.60 -9.11 6.24
CA PRO A 561 -7.86 -10.16 7.20
C PRO A 561 -8.56 -9.63 8.46
N THR A 562 -9.53 -10.39 8.96
CA THR A 562 -10.20 -10.13 10.24
C THR A 562 -9.56 -10.94 11.39
N ASN A 563 -8.81 -11.99 11.06
CA ASN A 563 -8.04 -12.83 11.98
C ASN A 563 -6.76 -13.34 11.30
N TRP A 564 -5.91 -14.02 12.07
CA TRP A 564 -4.66 -14.59 11.56
C TRP A 564 -4.78 -16.03 11.05
N ASP A 565 -5.96 -16.66 11.09
CA ASP A 565 -6.09 -18.11 10.92
C ASP A 565 -5.64 -18.58 9.54
N LEU A 566 -6.09 -17.89 8.49
CA LEU A 566 -5.72 -18.23 7.11
C LEU A 566 -4.21 -18.04 6.87
N LEU A 567 -3.66 -16.89 7.25
CA LEU A 567 -2.23 -16.60 7.05
C LEU A 567 -1.35 -17.51 7.92
N GLY A 568 -1.73 -17.74 9.17
CA GLY A 568 -1.04 -18.65 10.09
C GLY A 568 -1.02 -20.08 9.58
N ALA A 569 -2.15 -20.58 9.08
CA ALA A 569 -2.22 -21.89 8.44
C ALA A 569 -1.33 -21.98 7.19
N LEU A 570 -1.36 -20.99 6.30
CA LEU A 570 -0.53 -21.01 5.08
C LEU A 570 0.97 -20.92 5.39
N LEU A 571 1.36 -20.08 6.36
CA LEU A 571 2.76 -19.90 6.78
C LEU A 571 3.31 -21.09 7.57
N SER A 572 2.44 -21.89 8.19
CA SER A 572 2.79 -23.14 8.89
C SER A 572 2.63 -24.38 8.01
N ASP A 573 2.19 -24.25 6.76
CA ASP A 573 1.81 -25.38 5.89
C ASP A 573 0.77 -26.29 6.57
N HIS A 574 -0.23 -25.66 7.17
CA HIS A 574 -1.32 -26.24 7.96
C HIS A 574 -0.85 -26.99 9.22
N GLY A 575 0.35 -26.68 9.71
CA GLY A 575 0.89 -27.16 10.98
C GLY A 575 0.52 -26.28 12.17
N ASP A 576 1.28 -26.44 13.25
CA ASP A 576 1.09 -25.66 14.48
C ASP A 576 1.67 -24.24 14.34
N TRP A 577 0.92 -23.26 14.81
CA TRP A 577 1.31 -21.86 14.91
C TRP A 577 0.64 -21.22 16.12
N SER A 578 1.20 -20.11 16.62
CA SER A 578 0.66 -19.43 17.80
C SER A 578 0.57 -17.92 17.61
N VAL A 579 -0.34 -17.29 18.35
CA VAL A 579 -0.50 -15.83 18.38
C VAL A 579 -0.15 -15.32 19.77
N ALA A 580 0.78 -14.36 19.82
CA ALA A 580 1.03 -13.54 20.98
C ALA A 580 0.50 -12.12 20.77
N GLN A 581 -0.02 -11.50 21.83
CA GLN A 581 -0.60 -10.16 21.77
C GLN A 581 0.21 -9.15 22.60
N LEU A 582 0.55 -8.01 21.99
CA LEU A 582 1.10 -6.85 22.67
C LEU A 582 0.01 -5.80 22.86
N THR A 583 -0.47 -5.64 24.09
CA THR A 583 -1.62 -4.77 24.42
C THR A 583 -1.24 -3.41 24.98
N THR A 584 0.05 -3.14 25.20
CA THR A 584 0.50 -1.90 25.86
C THR A 584 1.26 -1.05 24.86
N SER A 585 0.79 0.18 24.61
CA SER A 585 1.47 1.15 23.75
C SER A 585 2.35 2.06 24.58
N TYR A 586 3.64 2.04 24.29
CA TYR A 586 4.63 2.89 24.96
C TYR A 586 4.95 4.13 24.12
N ARG A 587 4.86 4.03 22.79
CA ARG A 587 5.34 5.07 21.88
C ARG A 587 4.28 6.09 21.48
N VAL A 588 3.00 5.73 21.39
CA VAL A 588 1.93 6.68 21.03
C VAL A 588 1.32 7.26 22.31
N PRO A 589 1.12 8.60 22.43
CA PRO A 589 0.50 9.19 23.61
C PRO A 589 -0.93 8.72 23.85
N ALA A 590 -1.36 8.72 25.11
CA ALA A 590 -2.70 8.39 25.54
C ALA A 590 -3.75 9.28 24.89
N GLU A 591 -3.48 10.58 24.76
CA GLU A 591 -4.39 11.55 24.16
C GLU A 591 -4.67 11.22 22.69
N ILE A 592 -3.64 10.80 21.94
CA ILE A 592 -3.81 10.37 20.54
C ILE A 592 -4.59 9.06 20.47
N MET A 593 -4.27 8.10 21.34
CA MET A 593 -4.99 6.82 21.36
C MET A 593 -6.47 7.01 21.73
N GLU A 594 -6.78 7.85 22.71
CA GLU A 594 -8.16 8.20 23.07
C GLU A 594 -8.90 8.87 21.92
N PHE A 595 -8.25 9.80 21.21
CA PHE A 595 -8.82 10.46 20.03
C PHE A 595 -9.16 9.50 18.89
N VAL A 596 -8.33 8.48 18.64
CA VAL A 596 -8.56 7.51 17.55
C VAL A 596 -9.35 6.28 17.97
N ALA A 597 -9.65 6.11 19.26
CA ALA A 597 -10.36 4.93 19.78
C ALA A 597 -11.72 4.68 19.10
N PRO A 598 -12.58 5.68 18.80
CA PRO A 598 -13.81 5.45 18.05
C PRO A 598 -13.55 4.85 16.67
N LEU A 599 -12.57 5.38 15.94
CA LEU A 599 -12.20 4.88 14.62
C LEU A 599 -11.65 3.44 14.71
N ALA A 600 -10.85 3.14 15.73
CA ALA A 600 -10.33 1.80 15.97
C ALA A 600 -11.44 0.76 16.16
N GLN A 601 -12.51 1.11 16.88
CA GLN A 601 -13.67 0.24 17.09
C GLN A 601 -14.44 -0.03 15.79
N VAL A 602 -14.50 0.93 14.88
CA VAL A 602 -15.13 0.74 13.56
C VAL A 602 -14.27 -0.16 12.66
N VAL A 603 -12.96 0.08 12.60
CA VAL A 603 -12.09 -0.65 11.66
C VAL A 603 -11.80 -2.08 12.10
N ALA A 604 -11.69 -2.35 13.40
CA ALA A 604 -11.34 -3.66 13.93
C ALA A 604 -12.03 -3.93 15.29
N PRO A 605 -13.36 -4.16 15.30
CA PRO A 605 -14.16 -4.29 16.53
C PRO A 605 -13.77 -5.50 17.41
N ALA A 606 -13.23 -6.55 16.81
CA ALA A 606 -12.86 -7.78 17.51
C ALA A 606 -11.47 -7.73 18.17
N LEU A 607 -10.66 -6.70 17.88
CA LEU A 607 -9.30 -6.60 18.39
C LEU A 607 -9.24 -5.83 19.71
N PRO A 608 -8.41 -6.26 20.67
CA PRO A 608 -8.18 -5.48 21.87
C PRO A 608 -7.46 -4.17 21.51
N TYR A 609 -8.05 -3.05 21.94
CA TYR A 609 -7.45 -1.74 21.75
C TYR A 609 -6.23 -1.56 22.69
N PRO A 610 -5.06 -1.17 22.19
CA PRO A 610 -3.87 -1.04 23.03
C PRO A 610 -4.04 0.08 24.06
N LYS A 611 -3.58 -0.18 25.28
CA LYS A 611 -3.55 0.81 26.36
C LYS A 611 -2.27 1.62 26.25
N ALA A 612 -2.40 2.90 25.93
CA ALA A 612 -1.30 3.84 26.05
C ALA A 612 -0.98 4.10 27.52
N VAL A 613 0.32 4.09 27.84
CA VAL A 613 0.80 4.35 29.19
C VAL A 613 1.43 5.73 29.33
N ARG A 614 1.76 6.38 28.22
CA ARG A 614 2.44 7.68 28.18
C ARG A 614 1.47 8.80 27.88
N GLU A 615 1.62 9.90 28.59
CA GLU A 615 0.93 11.17 28.34
C GLU A 615 1.91 12.16 27.69
N ALA A 616 1.42 12.97 26.74
CA ALA A 616 2.19 14.04 26.12
C ALA A 616 1.69 15.45 26.52
N GLY A 617 0.52 15.53 27.14
CA GLY A 617 -0.11 16.75 27.63
C GLY A 617 -1.34 17.15 26.81
N ALA A 618 -2.12 18.10 27.33
CA ALA A 618 -3.42 18.50 26.76
C ALA A 618 -3.36 19.02 25.32
N ASP A 619 -2.19 19.48 24.86
CA ASP A 619 -1.95 19.99 23.51
C ASP A 619 -1.46 18.92 22.51
N ALA A 620 -1.40 17.65 22.94
CA ALA A 620 -0.93 16.54 22.12
C ALA A 620 -1.84 16.24 20.92
N VAL A 621 -3.13 16.54 21.01
CA VAL A 621 -4.08 16.41 19.89
C VAL A 621 -4.72 17.77 19.63
N ARG A 622 -4.69 18.20 18.36
CA ARG A 622 -5.35 19.42 17.91
C ARG A 622 -6.17 19.17 16.66
N THR A 623 -7.43 19.58 16.69
CA THR A 623 -8.28 19.62 15.50
C THR A 623 -8.46 21.07 15.09
N VAL A 624 -8.14 21.39 13.85
CA VAL A 624 -8.16 22.75 13.30
C VAL A 624 -9.05 22.76 12.06
N ALA A 625 -10.20 23.44 12.19
CA ALA A 625 -11.04 23.75 11.04
C ALA A 625 -10.47 24.96 10.31
N THR A 626 -10.33 24.88 8.98
CA THR A 626 -9.87 25.98 8.14
C THR A 626 -10.77 26.18 6.92
N GLU A 627 -10.59 27.32 6.25
CA GLU A 627 -11.25 27.64 5.00
C GLU A 627 -10.48 26.98 3.82
N PRO A 628 -11.15 26.47 2.77
CA PRO A 628 -10.49 25.76 1.67
C PRO A 628 -9.32 26.50 1.02
N TRP A 629 -9.38 27.84 0.97
CA TRP A 629 -8.31 28.67 0.41
C TRP A 629 -7.14 28.92 1.36
N LYS A 630 -7.30 28.72 2.67
CA LYS A 630 -6.23 28.84 3.67
C LYS A 630 -5.52 27.52 3.94
N LEU A 631 -6.08 26.39 3.49
CA LEU A 631 -5.56 25.05 3.79
C LEU A 631 -4.05 24.92 3.57
N LEU A 632 -3.54 25.40 2.42
CA LEU A 632 -2.11 25.33 2.10
C LEU A 632 -1.27 26.19 3.04
N ASP A 633 -1.63 27.47 3.21
CA ASP A 633 -0.88 28.41 4.05
C ASP A 633 -0.93 27.99 5.54
N ASP A 634 -2.09 27.54 6.02
CA ASP A 634 -2.26 27.04 7.38
C ASP A 634 -1.48 25.74 7.62
N THR A 635 -1.39 24.86 6.61
CA THR A 635 -0.54 23.66 6.67
C THR A 635 0.91 24.06 6.88
N VAL A 636 1.44 24.97 6.07
CA VAL A 636 2.84 25.42 6.16
C VAL A 636 3.10 26.16 7.47
N ALA A 637 2.18 27.03 7.91
CA ALA A 637 2.27 27.72 9.19
C ALA A 637 2.32 26.73 10.37
N HIS A 638 1.52 25.65 10.33
CA HIS A 638 1.58 24.60 11.34
C HIS A 638 2.89 23.82 11.31
N VAL A 639 3.42 23.50 10.12
CA VAL A 639 4.73 22.85 9.97
C VAL A 639 5.82 23.74 10.58
N ALA A 640 5.88 25.03 10.21
CA ALA A 640 6.86 25.98 10.74
C ALA A 640 6.80 26.09 12.28
N ARG A 641 5.59 26.11 12.85
CA ARG A 641 5.40 26.11 14.31
C ARG A 641 5.95 24.83 14.97
N LEU A 642 5.70 23.67 14.38
CA LEU A 642 6.15 22.37 14.92
C LEU A 642 7.67 22.21 14.80
N MET A 643 8.26 22.73 13.72
CA MET A 643 9.72 22.77 13.54
C MET A 643 10.45 23.62 14.59
N GLY A 644 9.76 24.57 15.23
CA GLY A 644 10.29 25.32 16.36
C GLY A 644 10.50 24.50 17.64
N THR A 645 10.06 23.23 17.66
CA THR A 645 10.25 22.33 18.80
C THR A 645 11.52 21.48 18.64
N SER A 646 12.30 21.38 19.71
CA SER A 646 13.50 20.53 19.76
C SER A 646 13.58 19.82 21.12
N ASP A 647 14.46 18.84 21.24
CA ASP A 647 14.87 18.27 22.53
C ASP A 647 16.13 18.95 23.11
N GLY A 648 16.52 20.10 22.55
CA GLY A 648 17.73 20.84 22.92
C GLY A 648 18.96 20.57 22.04
N SER A 649 18.98 19.50 21.24
CA SER A 649 20.12 19.17 20.36
C SER A 649 19.76 18.85 18.91
N THR A 650 18.58 18.26 18.64
CA THR A 650 18.13 17.94 17.28
C THR A 650 16.69 18.41 17.00
N PRO A 651 16.40 18.82 15.75
CA PRO A 651 15.03 19.16 15.35
C PRO A 651 14.14 17.90 15.39
N ARG A 652 12.87 18.07 15.78
CA ARG A 652 11.89 16.99 15.79
C ARG A 652 11.36 16.70 14.39
N SER A 653 11.08 15.44 14.12
CA SER A 653 10.55 14.99 12.83
C SER A 653 9.07 15.36 12.66
N VAL A 654 8.70 15.89 11.48
CA VAL A 654 7.32 16.30 11.16
C VAL A 654 6.84 15.59 9.90
N ALA A 655 5.73 14.87 9.97
CA ALA A 655 5.04 14.33 8.80
C ALA A 655 3.78 15.11 8.47
N VAL A 656 3.62 15.49 7.20
CA VAL A 656 2.37 16.01 6.65
C VAL A 656 1.75 14.91 5.79
N ILE A 657 0.57 14.45 6.16
CA ILE A 657 -0.13 13.34 5.50
C ILE A 657 -1.33 13.90 4.75
N VAL A 658 -1.38 13.62 3.44
CA VAL A 658 -2.44 14.06 2.53
C VAL A 658 -3.12 12.85 1.86
N PRO A 659 -4.31 12.98 1.26
CA PRO A 659 -4.94 11.90 0.48
C PRO A 659 -4.12 11.51 -0.76
N ASP A 660 -4.15 10.23 -1.14
CA ASP A 660 -3.22 9.66 -2.14
C ASP A 660 -3.40 10.20 -3.57
N ASP A 661 -4.56 10.79 -3.91
CA ASP A 661 -4.86 11.34 -5.24
C ASP A 661 -4.94 12.88 -5.24
N SER A 662 -4.25 13.53 -4.30
CA SER A 662 -4.31 14.98 -4.15
C SER A 662 -3.08 15.69 -4.73
N ASP A 663 -3.31 16.77 -5.48
CA ASP A 663 -2.26 17.73 -5.86
C ASP A 663 -1.62 18.43 -4.64
N TRP A 664 -2.16 18.20 -3.44
CA TRP A 664 -1.66 18.78 -2.20
C TRP A 664 -0.27 18.30 -1.84
N LEU A 665 0.09 17.05 -2.18
CA LEU A 665 1.43 16.54 -1.90
C LEU A 665 2.49 17.44 -2.56
N ASP A 666 2.36 17.68 -3.86
CA ASP A 666 3.29 18.51 -4.62
C ASP A 666 3.18 20.00 -4.27
N ALA A 667 1.97 20.49 -4.00
CA ALA A 667 1.75 21.89 -3.64
C ALA A 667 2.36 22.23 -2.26
N ILE A 668 2.12 21.39 -1.25
CA ILE A 668 2.67 21.56 0.10
C ILE A 668 4.19 21.38 0.07
N SER A 669 4.69 20.37 -0.64
CA SER A 669 6.15 20.14 -0.76
C SER A 669 6.86 21.34 -1.36
N ARG A 670 6.35 21.89 -2.47
CA ARG A 670 6.90 23.11 -3.09
C ARG A 670 6.86 24.31 -2.14
N ARG A 671 5.71 24.54 -1.48
CA ARG A 671 5.55 25.67 -0.58
C ARG A 671 6.48 25.62 0.64
N ILE A 672 6.75 24.42 1.17
CA ILE A 672 7.72 24.21 2.26
C ILE A 672 9.15 24.51 1.80
N VAL A 673 9.49 24.21 0.54
CA VAL A 673 10.83 24.51 -0.03
C VAL A 673 11.01 26.00 -0.28
N GLU A 674 9.96 26.69 -0.73
CA GLU A 674 9.95 28.14 -1.01
C GLU A 674 9.92 29.01 0.26
N ASP A 675 9.52 28.47 1.41
CA ASP A 675 9.39 29.24 2.64
C ASP A 675 10.76 29.41 3.35
N ASP A 676 11.33 30.61 3.24
CA ASP A 676 12.59 31.00 3.88
C ASP A 676 12.56 30.88 5.43
N ALA A 677 11.37 30.86 6.05
CA ALA A 677 11.25 30.63 7.49
C ALA A 677 11.64 29.20 7.90
N ILE A 678 11.63 28.25 6.94
CA ILE A 678 12.03 26.86 7.13
C ILE A 678 13.46 26.70 6.59
N GLY A 679 14.44 26.92 7.48
CA GLY A 679 15.87 26.76 7.15
C GLY A 679 16.23 25.36 6.62
N GLU A 680 17.32 25.26 5.86
CA GLU A 680 17.71 24.07 5.09
C GLU A 680 17.80 22.77 5.93
N ARG A 681 18.44 22.85 7.11
CA ARG A 681 18.55 21.71 8.05
C ARG A 681 17.20 21.27 8.65
N ASN A 682 16.23 22.17 8.69
CA ASN A 682 14.87 21.88 9.18
C ASN A 682 14.02 21.23 8.08
N ARG A 683 14.29 21.50 6.80
CA ARG A 683 13.56 20.87 5.68
C ARG A 683 13.79 19.36 5.63
N GLU A 684 14.99 18.89 5.97
CA GLU A 684 15.31 17.46 6.02
C GLU A 684 14.49 16.69 7.08
N ALA A 685 13.96 17.38 8.09
CA ALA A 685 13.14 16.78 9.14
C ALA A 685 11.64 16.73 8.80
N VAL A 686 11.22 17.33 7.67
CA VAL A 686 9.83 17.36 7.22
C VAL A 686 9.61 16.34 6.10
N SER A 687 8.59 15.49 6.24
CA SER A 687 8.15 14.54 5.21
C SER A 687 6.72 14.84 4.81
N VAL A 688 6.48 15.17 3.54
CA VAL A 688 5.12 15.24 2.98
C VAL A 688 4.83 13.93 2.28
N LEU A 689 3.77 13.24 2.69
CA LEU A 689 3.47 11.87 2.26
C LEU A 689 1.98 11.71 1.93
N ALA A 690 1.71 10.86 0.96
CA ALA A 690 0.39 10.30 0.76
C ALA A 690 0.03 9.35 1.92
N ALA A 691 -1.25 9.25 2.28
CA ALA A 691 -1.74 8.38 3.36
C ALA A 691 -1.29 6.92 3.22
N ALA A 692 -1.26 6.36 2.00
CA ALA A 692 -0.77 5.02 1.72
C ALA A 692 0.74 4.83 1.99
N GLN A 693 1.53 5.91 1.97
CA GLN A 693 2.98 5.86 2.12
C GLN A 693 3.45 5.96 3.58
N VAL A 694 2.57 6.30 4.52
CA VAL A 694 2.96 6.57 5.91
C VAL A 694 3.20 5.30 6.76
N LYS A 695 2.76 4.15 6.26
CA LYS A 695 2.84 2.86 6.95
C LYS A 695 4.29 2.48 7.25
N GLY A 696 4.53 1.79 8.38
CA GLY A 696 5.87 1.36 8.81
C GLY A 696 6.80 2.47 9.34
N MET A 697 6.34 3.73 9.39
CA MET A 697 7.11 4.88 9.88
C MET A 697 6.55 5.44 11.20
N GLU A 698 7.36 6.17 11.96
CA GLU A 698 6.94 6.91 13.17
C GLU A 698 7.57 8.30 13.15
N TYR A 699 6.80 9.33 13.50
CA TYR A 699 7.22 10.73 13.50
C TYR A 699 6.94 11.37 14.86
N ASP A 700 7.72 12.38 15.25
CA ASP A 700 7.44 13.14 16.47
C ASP A 700 6.12 13.91 16.32
N HIS A 701 5.95 14.61 15.21
CA HIS A 701 4.73 15.35 14.92
C HIS A 701 4.10 14.87 13.64
N VAL A 702 2.77 14.72 13.65
CA VAL A 702 1.98 14.37 12.47
C VAL A 702 0.90 15.41 12.24
N LEU A 703 0.80 15.90 11.02
CA LEU A 703 -0.26 16.77 10.52
C LEU A 703 -1.06 16.00 9.47
N VAL A 704 -2.30 15.61 9.77
CA VAL A 704 -3.20 14.97 8.80
C VAL A 704 -4.10 16.02 8.18
N VAL A 705 -4.05 16.14 6.85
CA VAL A 705 -4.80 17.11 6.06
C VAL A 705 -6.00 16.42 5.41
N GLU A 706 -7.19 16.99 5.60
CA GLU A 706 -8.47 16.53 5.04
C GLU A 706 -8.77 15.05 5.31
N PRO A 707 -8.92 14.66 6.59
CA PRO A 707 -9.18 13.27 7.00
C PRO A 707 -10.46 12.70 6.40
N ALA A 708 -11.47 13.54 6.09
CA ALA A 708 -12.70 13.12 5.42
C ALA A 708 -12.43 12.51 4.04
N THR A 709 -11.54 13.13 3.27
CA THR A 709 -11.16 12.64 1.92
C THR A 709 -10.42 11.31 1.99
N ILE A 710 -9.59 11.11 3.02
CA ILE A 710 -8.91 9.82 3.26
C ILE A 710 -9.94 8.73 3.61
N ALA A 711 -10.92 9.06 4.48
CA ALA A 711 -11.96 8.13 4.92
C ALA A 711 -12.97 7.75 3.82
N ASP A 712 -13.24 8.61 2.85
CA ASP A 712 -14.30 8.42 1.83
C ASP A 712 -14.01 7.28 0.83
N ARG A 713 -12.84 6.63 0.94
CA ARG A 713 -12.44 5.45 0.15
C ARG A 713 -12.97 4.13 0.72
N GLY A 714 -14.02 4.18 1.53
CA GLY A 714 -14.64 3.02 2.16
C GLY A 714 -13.78 2.42 3.28
N PRO A 715 -13.92 1.10 3.57
CA PRO A 715 -13.26 0.46 4.70
C PRO A 715 -11.72 0.56 4.69
N ALA A 716 -11.11 0.52 3.50
CA ALA A 716 -9.67 0.69 3.34
C ALA A 716 -9.23 2.12 3.71
N GLY A 717 -10.01 3.14 3.31
CA GLY A 717 -9.76 4.54 3.64
C GLY A 717 -9.81 4.82 5.15
N LEU A 718 -10.78 4.23 5.87
CA LEU A 718 -10.85 4.33 7.33
C LEU A 718 -9.63 3.72 8.03
N ARG A 719 -9.12 2.59 7.52
CA ARG A 719 -7.91 1.95 8.04
C ARG A 719 -6.65 2.75 7.72
N GLN A 720 -6.56 3.32 6.51
CA GLN A 720 -5.49 4.26 6.15
C GLN A 720 -5.49 5.49 7.07
N LEU A 721 -6.66 6.05 7.37
CA LEU A 721 -6.80 7.16 8.31
C LEU A 721 -6.36 6.76 9.72
N TYR A 722 -6.76 5.57 10.20
CA TYR A 722 -6.31 5.04 11.48
C TYR A 722 -4.78 4.90 11.53
N VAL A 723 -4.16 4.39 10.46
CA VAL A 723 -2.70 4.30 10.34
C VAL A 723 -2.08 5.69 10.42
N ALA A 724 -2.57 6.66 9.64
CA ALA A 724 -2.05 8.02 9.58
C ALA A 724 -2.08 8.73 10.94
N LEU A 725 -3.22 8.66 11.65
CA LEU A 725 -3.40 9.32 12.95
C LEU A 725 -2.53 8.71 14.05
N THR A 726 -2.11 7.45 13.90
CA THR A 726 -1.35 6.70 14.92
C THR A 726 0.16 6.70 14.69
N ARG A 727 0.68 7.46 13.72
CA ARG A 727 2.12 7.58 13.45
C ARG A 727 2.86 8.57 14.35
N SER A 728 2.15 9.30 15.21
CA SER A 728 2.74 10.35 16.04
C SER A 728 3.23 9.85 17.40
N THR A 729 4.41 10.31 17.79
CA THR A 729 5.01 10.07 19.11
C THR A 729 5.07 11.33 19.99
N GLN A 730 4.64 12.51 19.54
CA GLN A 730 4.56 13.70 20.39
C GLN A 730 3.22 14.40 20.24
N SER A 731 2.89 14.85 19.03
CA SER A 731 1.60 15.51 18.79
C SER A 731 1.00 15.22 17.42
N LEU A 732 -0.32 15.26 17.38
CA LEU A 732 -1.16 15.06 16.22
C LEU A 732 -1.95 16.35 15.97
N THR A 733 -1.85 16.89 14.76
CA THR A 733 -2.72 17.97 14.30
C THR A 733 -3.58 17.44 13.14
N VAL A 734 -4.88 17.67 13.21
CA VAL A 734 -5.84 17.32 12.16
C VAL A 734 -6.38 18.61 11.56
N LEU A 735 -5.99 18.92 10.34
CA LEU A 735 -6.40 20.12 9.61
C LEU A 735 -7.47 19.73 8.59
N HIS A 736 -8.63 20.38 8.64
CA HIS A 736 -9.78 19.98 7.82
C HIS A 736 -10.63 21.18 7.38
N THR A 737 -11.18 21.11 6.18
CA THR A 737 -12.18 22.06 5.67
C THR A 737 -13.57 21.43 5.62
N ALA A 738 -13.62 20.13 5.33
CA ALA A 738 -14.82 19.30 5.48
C ALA A 738 -15.03 18.89 6.95
N PRO A 739 -16.27 18.57 7.38
CA PRO A 739 -16.52 17.98 8.69
C PRO A 739 -15.68 16.71 8.91
N LEU A 740 -15.26 16.45 10.14
CA LEU A 740 -14.55 15.23 10.48
C LEU A 740 -15.43 13.98 10.21
N PRO A 741 -14.83 12.84 9.83
CA PRO A 741 -15.54 11.57 9.67
C PRO A 741 -16.39 11.20 10.90
N GLU A 742 -17.60 10.71 10.68
CA GLU A 742 -18.49 10.23 11.75
C GLU A 742 -17.83 9.13 12.60
N ALA A 743 -17.03 8.27 11.96
CA ALA A 743 -16.26 7.21 12.62
C ALA A 743 -15.23 7.73 13.63
N LEU A 744 -14.81 9.00 13.56
CA LEU A 744 -13.92 9.64 14.54
C LEU A 744 -14.68 10.40 15.63
N THR A 745 -15.90 10.86 15.35
CA THR A 745 -16.68 11.71 16.27
C THR A 745 -17.65 10.94 17.16
N GLY A 746 -17.93 9.66 16.86
CA GLY A 746 -18.63 8.74 17.77
C GLY A 746 -20.04 9.19 18.13
N SER A 747 -20.95 9.26 17.15
CA SER A 747 -22.38 9.57 17.41
C SER A 747 -23.18 8.29 17.66
N GLY A 748 -23.00 7.73 18.85
CA GLY A 748 -23.77 6.60 19.38
C GLY A 748 -24.49 6.97 20.68
N ASP A 749 -25.08 8.16 20.74
CA ASP A 749 -26.16 8.50 21.67
C ASP A 749 -26.97 9.63 21.04
N ALA A 750 -28.10 9.24 20.45
CA ALA A 750 -29.08 10.15 19.92
C ALA A 750 -29.66 10.97 21.07
N GLN A 751 -29.28 12.24 21.13
CA GLN A 751 -30.15 13.24 21.71
C GLN A 751 -31.38 13.28 20.79
N ALA A 752 -32.49 12.70 21.28
CA ALA A 752 -33.76 12.67 20.59
C ALA A 752 -34.10 14.06 20.04
N PRO A 753 -34.65 14.17 18.82
CA PRO A 753 -35.04 15.45 18.26
C PRO A 753 -36.17 16.00 19.13
N THR A 754 -35.85 16.92 20.03
CA THR A 754 -36.85 17.76 20.67
C THR A 754 -37.57 18.54 19.57
N ALA A 755 -38.89 18.37 19.53
CA ALA A 755 -39.80 19.02 18.59
C ALA A 755 -39.46 20.52 18.42
N PRO A 756 -39.45 21.05 17.18
CA PRO A 756 -39.25 22.47 16.96
C PRO A 756 -40.57 23.18 17.23
N ASP A 757 -40.79 23.61 18.47
CA ASP A 757 -41.89 24.50 18.79
C ASP A 757 -41.41 25.95 18.86
N SER A 758 -42.22 26.82 18.22
CA SER A 758 -42.15 28.28 18.14
C SER A 758 -41.08 28.94 17.23
N ARG A 759 -41.57 29.31 16.04
CA ARG A 759 -41.01 30.30 15.12
C ARG A 759 -40.56 31.59 15.83
N PRO A 760 -39.38 32.14 15.53
CA PRO A 760 -39.20 33.57 15.42
C PRO A 760 -39.57 33.98 13.99
N GLN A 761 -40.64 34.76 13.85
CA GLN A 761 -40.91 35.48 12.61
C GLN A 761 -39.82 36.55 12.41
N GLY A 762 -39.08 36.44 11.32
CA GLY A 762 -38.59 37.57 10.53
C GLY A 762 -37.23 38.17 10.88
N SER A 763 -36.18 37.71 10.19
CA SER A 763 -35.29 38.59 9.38
C SER A 763 -34.41 37.74 8.42
N GLY A 764 -34.62 37.93 7.12
CA GLY A 764 -34.09 37.20 5.95
C GLY A 764 -32.78 36.41 6.07
N VAL A 765 -32.90 35.08 6.03
CA VAL A 765 -31.87 34.18 5.50
C VAL A 765 -32.18 34.00 4.01
N GLY A 766 -31.24 34.37 3.13
CA GLY A 766 -31.42 34.24 1.69
C GLY A 766 -31.77 32.81 1.28
N ARG A 767 -32.83 32.65 0.46
CA ARG A 767 -33.26 31.37 -0.12
C ARG A 767 -32.09 30.76 -0.90
N LEU A 768 -31.73 29.49 -0.63
CA LEU A 768 -30.69 28.79 -1.40
C LEU A 768 -31.03 28.89 -2.90
N PRO A 769 -30.06 29.21 -3.77
CA PRO A 769 -30.33 29.33 -5.19
C PRO A 769 -30.65 27.92 -5.74
N ARG A 770 -31.69 27.83 -6.56
CA ARG A 770 -32.15 26.54 -7.12
C ARG A 770 -31.02 25.93 -7.98
N ILE A 771 -30.78 24.63 -7.87
CA ILE A 771 -29.86 23.93 -8.78
C ILE A 771 -30.32 24.16 -10.22
N GLY A 772 -29.40 24.41 -11.15
CA GLY A 772 -29.74 24.79 -12.52
C GLY A 772 -30.01 26.27 -12.74
N THR A 773 -29.92 27.14 -11.73
CA THR A 773 -30.06 28.60 -11.91
C THR A 773 -28.81 29.19 -12.57
N ASP A 774 -28.97 30.02 -13.59
CA ASP A 774 -27.85 30.72 -14.23
C ASP A 774 -27.33 31.87 -13.33
N VAL A 775 -26.00 31.96 -13.23
CA VAL A 775 -25.28 32.93 -12.41
C VAL A 775 -24.08 33.44 -13.19
N ARG A 776 -24.06 34.75 -13.45
CA ARG A 776 -22.90 35.44 -13.99
C ARG A 776 -21.93 35.76 -12.85
N VAL A 777 -20.67 35.39 -13.01
CA VAL A 777 -19.63 35.55 -11.98
C VAL A 777 -18.34 36.12 -12.55
N GLU A 778 -17.49 36.68 -11.68
CA GLU A 778 -16.13 37.13 -12.00
C GLU A 778 -15.12 36.27 -11.23
N VAL A 779 -14.10 35.75 -11.91
CA VAL A 779 -13.07 34.90 -11.30
C VAL A 779 -12.11 35.74 -10.47
N VAL A 780 -12.05 35.47 -9.17
CA VAL A 780 -11.24 36.23 -8.21
C VAL A 780 -9.88 35.58 -7.99
N ASP A 781 -9.84 34.26 -7.85
CA ASP A 781 -8.62 33.50 -7.57
C ASP A 781 -8.75 32.01 -7.94
N ARG A 782 -7.62 31.32 -8.09
CA ARG A 782 -7.58 29.86 -8.31
C ARG A 782 -7.44 29.14 -6.97
N VAL A 783 -8.17 28.02 -6.82
CA VAL A 783 -8.18 27.16 -5.63
C VAL A 783 -7.63 25.78 -6.02
N PRO A 784 -6.94 25.05 -5.12
CA PRO A 784 -6.51 23.67 -5.38
C PRO A 784 -7.69 22.76 -5.79
N GLY A 785 -7.41 21.71 -6.58
CA GLY A 785 -8.43 20.75 -7.05
C GLY A 785 -9.30 21.25 -8.22
N GLY A 786 -8.79 22.16 -9.06
CA GLY A 786 -9.49 22.63 -10.26
C GLY A 786 -10.69 23.54 -10.00
N ARG A 787 -10.74 24.16 -8.82
CA ARG A 787 -11.81 25.08 -8.39
C ARG A 787 -11.34 26.54 -8.47
N TYR A 788 -12.27 27.47 -8.61
CA TYR A 788 -11.99 28.90 -8.70
C TYR A 788 -12.90 29.68 -7.76
N LYS A 789 -12.33 30.62 -7.00
CA LYS A 789 -13.08 31.57 -6.19
C LYS A 789 -13.72 32.57 -7.14
N VAL A 790 -15.03 32.74 -7.04
CA VAL A 790 -15.75 33.65 -7.94
C VAL A 790 -16.64 34.61 -7.16
N LYS A 791 -16.81 35.82 -7.69
CA LYS A 791 -17.70 36.85 -7.14
C LYS A 791 -18.98 36.90 -7.98
N PRO A 792 -20.18 36.87 -7.39
CA PRO A 792 -21.41 37.02 -8.16
C PRO A 792 -21.50 38.41 -8.78
N LEU A 793 -21.87 38.44 -10.05
CA LEU A 793 -22.24 39.66 -10.78
C LEU A 793 -23.77 39.76 -10.91
N SER A 794 -24.46 38.67 -11.22
CA SER A 794 -25.94 38.59 -11.26
C SER A 794 -26.43 37.14 -11.35
N PRO A 795 -27.45 36.71 -10.58
CA PRO A 795 -28.08 37.41 -9.46
C PRO A 795 -27.12 37.52 -8.25
N VAL A 796 -27.43 38.42 -7.31
CA VAL A 796 -26.68 38.52 -6.05
C VAL A 796 -26.98 37.30 -5.19
N ILE A 797 -25.94 36.56 -4.80
CA ILE A 797 -26.04 35.38 -3.93
C ILE A 797 -25.21 35.68 -2.68
N ASP A 798 -25.88 35.74 -1.52
CA ASP A 798 -25.27 36.04 -0.21
C ASP A 798 -24.60 34.80 0.42
N ARG A 799 -23.81 34.06 -0.38
CA ARG A 799 -23.12 32.84 0.03
C ARG A 799 -21.82 32.66 -0.77
N PRO A 800 -20.76 32.05 -0.22
CA PRO A 800 -19.53 31.80 -0.96
C PRO A 800 -19.80 30.99 -2.24
N LEU A 801 -19.27 31.47 -3.37
CA LEU A 801 -19.39 30.82 -4.68
C LEU A 801 -18.05 30.22 -5.10
N VAL A 802 -18.09 28.97 -5.56
CA VAL A 802 -16.92 28.27 -6.09
C VAL A 802 -17.24 27.71 -7.46
N LEU A 803 -16.48 28.10 -8.46
CA LEU A 803 -16.58 27.56 -9.81
C LEU A 803 -15.76 26.28 -9.93
N THR A 804 -16.37 25.23 -10.45
CA THR A 804 -15.69 23.99 -10.87
C THR A 804 -15.54 24.00 -12.38
N VAL A 805 -14.37 23.58 -12.86
CA VAL A 805 -14.08 23.46 -14.29
C VAL A 805 -13.73 22.00 -14.58
N ARG A 806 -14.23 21.45 -15.69
CA ARG A 806 -13.97 20.07 -16.07
C ARG A 806 -12.48 19.88 -16.36
N HIS A 807 -11.93 18.74 -15.91
CA HIS A 807 -10.55 18.37 -16.19
C HIS A 807 -10.27 18.38 -17.71
N GLY A 808 -9.23 19.09 -18.14
CA GLY A 808 -8.89 19.30 -19.55
C GLY A 808 -9.55 20.50 -20.24
N SER A 809 -10.42 21.27 -19.56
CA SER A 809 -10.94 22.54 -20.10
C SER A 809 -10.00 23.71 -19.80
N VAL A 810 -10.02 24.74 -20.65
CA VAL A 810 -9.17 25.94 -20.48
C VAL A 810 -9.43 26.56 -19.11
N PRO A 811 -8.40 26.74 -18.26
CA PRO A 811 -8.58 27.32 -16.95
C PRO A 811 -8.97 28.80 -17.08
N PRO A 812 -10.03 29.25 -16.42
CA PRO A 812 -10.46 30.63 -16.51
C PRO A 812 -9.46 31.57 -15.83
N LEU A 813 -9.27 32.73 -16.44
CA LEU A 813 -8.31 33.74 -16.01
C LEU A 813 -8.86 34.56 -14.85
N ARG A 814 -7.96 35.05 -14.00
CA ARG A 814 -8.32 36.00 -12.94
C ARG A 814 -8.91 37.29 -13.56
N GLY A 815 -10.07 37.71 -13.09
CA GLY A 815 -10.86 38.84 -13.60
C GLY A 815 -11.80 38.47 -14.76
N GLU A 816 -11.77 37.23 -15.25
CA GLU A 816 -12.65 36.78 -16.32
C GLU A 816 -14.11 36.70 -15.84
N LYS A 817 -15.04 37.17 -16.67
CA LYS A 817 -16.48 37.15 -16.39
C LYS A 817 -17.12 35.99 -17.14
N LEU A 818 -17.71 35.08 -16.40
CA LEU A 818 -18.27 33.84 -16.92
C LEU A 818 -19.76 33.75 -16.62
N ASP A 819 -20.51 33.24 -17.59
CA ASP A 819 -21.88 32.82 -17.41
C ASP A 819 -21.84 31.35 -16.94
N CYS A 820 -22.19 31.14 -15.67
CA CYS A 820 -22.17 29.84 -15.00
C CYS A 820 -23.57 29.48 -14.56
N TRP A 821 -23.74 28.32 -13.92
CA TRP A 821 -24.99 27.94 -13.28
C TRP A 821 -24.73 27.18 -11.98
N VAL A 822 -25.74 27.15 -11.11
CA VAL A 822 -25.68 26.47 -9.81
C VAL A 822 -25.66 24.96 -10.01
N PHE A 823 -24.48 24.38 -9.90
CA PHE A 823 -24.26 22.94 -10.02
C PHE A 823 -24.68 22.20 -8.75
N ALA A 824 -24.35 22.75 -7.57
CA ALA A 824 -24.73 22.17 -6.29
C ALA A 824 -24.74 23.20 -5.16
N ASN A 825 -25.52 22.94 -4.11
CA ASN A 825 -25.42 23.66 -2.85
C ASN A 825 -24.80 22.74 -1.80
N GLU A 826 -23.60 23.08 -1.33
CA GLU A 826 -22.89 22.40 -0.24
C GLU A 826 -23.13 23.15 1.07
N THR A 827 -22.85 22.54 2.23
CA THR A 827 -23.19 23.07 3.57
C THR A 827 -22.66 24.47 3.89
N THR A 828 -21.57 24.89 3.25
CA THR A 828 -20.93 26.21 3.46
C THR A 828 -20.81 27.07 2.19
N GLN A 829 -21.06 26.51 0.99
CA GLN A 829 -20.83 27.19 -0.29
C GLN A 829 -21.78 26.73 -1.40
N THR A 830 -21.89 27.51 -2.46
CA THR A 830 -22.60 27.13 -3.68
C THR A 830 -21.59 26.86 -4.79
N VAL A 831 -21.65 25.67 -5.36
CA VAL A 831 -20.77 25.22 -6.43
C VAL A 831 -21.41 25.58 -7.77
N LEU A 832 -20.62 26.24 -8.62
CA LEU A 832 -20.99 26.61 -9.97
C LEU A 832 -20.26 25.75 -11.00
N ALA A 833 -20.85 25.61 -12.19
CA ALA A 833 -20.22 25.03 -13.36
C ALA A 833 -20.37 25.97 -14.56
N ALA A 834 -19.37 25.98 -15.44
CA ALA A 834 -19.39 26.74 -16.69
C ALA A 834 -19.77 25.90 -17.92
N ASP A 835 -19.75 24.56 -17.81
CA ASP A 835 -20.19 23.65 -18.88
C ASP A 835 -21.70 23.38 -18.82
N GLN A 836 -22.31 22.74 -19.83
CA GLN A 836 -23.74 22.44 -19.83
C GLN A 836 -24.07 21.00 -19.34
N ARG A 837 -23.16 20.38 -18.57
CA ARG A 837 -23.31 18.96 -18.21
C ARG A 837 -24.53 18.74 -17.33
N GLY A 838 -25.34 17.74 -17.68
CA GLY A 838 -26.50 17.35 -16.86
C GLY A 838 -27.76 18.20 -17.02
N ARG A 839 -27.73 19.24 -17.87
CA ARG A 839 -28.86 20.14 -18.15
C ARG A 839 -29.63 19.81 -19.43
N SER A 840 -29.38 18.67 -20.07
CA SER A 840 -30.18 18.24 -21.21
C SER A 840 -31.60 17.90 -20.77
N PRO A 841 -32.65 18.28 -21.51
CA PRO A 841 -33.99 17.86 -21.18
C PRO A 841 -34.14 16.34 -21.39
N VAL A 842 -35.08 15.74 -20.68
CA VAL A 842 -35.46 14.34 -20.90
C VAL A 842 -35.86 14.14 -22.37
N SER A 843 -35.24 13.18 -23.07
CA SER A 843 -35.56 12.89 -24.47
C SER A 843 -36.90 12.16 -24.62
N GLU A 844 -37.57 12.29 -25.76
CA GLU A 844 -38.84 11.61 -26.08
C GLU A 844 -38.76 10.09 -25.89
N ARG A 845 -37.67 9.46 -26.32
CA ARG A 845 -37.41 8.02 -26.11
C ARG A 845 -37.28 7.62 -24.63
N MET A 846 -36.77 8.53 -23.79
CA MET A 846 -36.64 8.29 -22.35
C MET A 846 -37.93 8.59 -21.60
N ALA A 847 -38.73 9.53 -22.08
CA ALA A 847 -40.01 9.93 -21.47
C ALA A 847 -40.96 8.73 -21.34
N GLU A 848 -41.10 7.89 -22.37
CA GLU A 848 -41.93 6.68 -22.32
C GLU A 848 -41.47 5.71 -21.20
N ARG A 849 -40.16 5.51 -21.07
CA ARG A 849 -39.57 4.63 -20.04
C ARG A 849 -39.74 5.21 -18.64
N TYR A 850 -39.57 6.52 -18.48
CA TYR A 850 -39.75 7.20 -17.20
C TYR A 850 -41.22 7.19 -16.78
N VAL A 851 -42.16 7.49 -17.68
CA VAL A 851 -43.59 7.40 -17.39
C VAL A 851 -43.95 6.00 -16.88
N ALA A 852 -43.47 4.94 -17.55
CA ALA A 852 -43.69 3.57 -17.10
C ALA A 852 -43.03 3.23 -15.74
N ALA A 853 -41.89 3.86 -15.42
CA ALA A 853 -41.19 3.65 -14.15
C ALA A 853 -41.83 4.39 -12.97
N LEU A 854 -42.46 5.54 -13.20
CA LEU A 854 -43.02 6.39 -12.13
C LEU A 854 -44.27 5.80 -11.47
N ASP A 855 -45.02 4.94 -12.17
CA ASP A 855 -46.22 4.31 -11.63
C ASP A 855 -45.99 2.96 -10.96
N VAL A 856 -44.83 2.35 -11.16
CA VAL A 856 -44.63 0.93 -10.83
C VAL A 856 -44.92 0.62 -9.36
N LEU A 857 -44.57 1.53 -8.44
CA LEU A 857 -44.84 1.36 -7.01
C LEU A 857 -46.34 1.42 -6.71
N GLY A 858 -47.09 2.29 -7.40
CA GLY A 858 -48.55 2.39 -7.27
C GLY A 858 -49.26 1.17 -7.89
N GLU A 859 -48.86 0.77 -9.09
CA GLU A 859 -49.42 -0.41 -9.78
C GLU A 859 -49.20 -1.69 -8.97
N LEU A 860 -48.03 -1.85 -8.32
CA LEU A 860 -47.75 -3.00 -7.46
C LEU A 860 -48.63 -3.02 -6.21
N THR A 861 -48.97 -1.84 -5.65
CA THR A 861 -49.88 -1.74 -4.49
C THR A 861 -51.35 -1.99 -4.86
N GLU A 862 -51.77 -1.65 -6.08
CA GLU A 862 -53.15 -1.81 -6.54
C GLU A 862 -53.42 -3.20 -7.19
N GLY A 863 -52.39 -3.80 -7.80
CA GLY A 863 -52.48 -5.04 -8.59
C GLY A 863 -52.05 -6.33 -7.88
N ASP A 864 -51.98 -6.34 -6.53
CA ASP A 864 -51.56 -7.50 -5.72
C ASP A 864 -50.19 -8.09 -6.14
N GLY A 865 -49.27 -7.23 -6.58
CA GLY A 865 -47.91 -7.61 -7.00
C GLY A 865 -47.77 -8.18 -8.42
N ASP A 866 -48.85 -8.35 -9.19
CA ASP A 866 -48.80 -8.90 -10.56
C ASP A 866 -48.79 -7.78 -11.62
N VAL A 867 -47.62 -7.18 -11.84
CA VAL A 867 -47.41 -6.10 -12.82
C VAL A 867 -46.36 -6.52 -13.86
N SER A 868 -46.71 -6.45 -15.15
CA SER A 868 -45.78 -6.75 -16.25
C SER A 868 -44.55 -5.83 -16.19
N ASP A 869 -43.36 -6.43 -16.31
CA ASP A 869 -42.08 -5.74 -16.32
C ASP A 869 -41.74 -4.93 -15.06
N ALA A 870 -42.41 -5.21 -13.92
CA ALA A 870 -42.24 -4.49 -12.65
C ALA A 870 -40.77 -4.36 -12.23
N ARG A 871 -39.98 -5.42 -12.35
CA ARG A 871 -38.55 -5.41 -11.98
C ARG A 871 -37.71 -4.47 -12.85
N SER A 872 -38.01 -4.39 -14.15
CA SER A 872 -37.33 -3.47 -15.06
C SER A 872 -37.70 -2.02 -14.75
N ARG A 873 -38.98 -1.75 -14.53
CA ARG A 873 -39.51 -0.43 -14.16
C ARG A 873 -38.97 0.05 -12.80
N LEU A 874 -38.88 -0.82 -11.79
CA LEU A 874 -38.25 -0.52 -10.49
C LEU A 874 -36.76 -0.24 -10.62
N SER A 875 -36.06 -0.98 -11.48
CA SER A 875 -34.65 -0.71 -11.77
C SER A 875 -34.46 0.64 -12.46
N GLU A 876 -35.38 1.05 -13.33
CA GLU A 876 -35.35 2.39 -13.92
C GLU A 876 -35.64 3.47 -12.88
N LEU A 877 -36.62 3.29 -11.99
CA LEU A 877 -36.92 4.24 -10.92
C LEU A 877 -35.75 4.40 -9.95
N GLN A 878 -35.11 3.30 -9.55
CA GLN A 878 -33.86 3.31 -8.79
C GLN A 878 -32.74 4.01 -9.58
N GLY A 879 -32.68 3.77 -10.90
CA GLY A 879 -31.77 4.43 -11.82
C GLY A 879 -31.96 5.95 -11.83
N MET A 880 -33.19 6.45 -11.91
CA MET A 880 -33.51 7.88 -11.87
C MET A 880 -33.01 8.54 -10.58
N ALA A 881 -33.26 7.92 -9.42
CA ALA A 881 -32.75 8.42 -8.13
C ALA A 881 -31.20 8.41 -8.08
N ASN A 882 -30.57 7.32 -8.53
CA ASN A 882 -29.12 7.21 -8.56
C ASN A 882 -28.45 8.23 -9.49
N ARG A 883 -29.05 8.54 -10.65
CA ARG A 883 -28.53 9.54 -11.58
C ARG A 883 -28.47 10.93 -10.95
N ILE A 884 -29.47 11.30 -10.15
CA ILE A 884 -29.47 12.55 -9.38
C ILE A 884 -28.40 12.51 -8.27
N LEU A 885 -28.30 11.39 -7.54
CA LEU A 885 -27.32 11.22 -6.45
C LEU A 885 -25.87 11.23 -6.97
N ARG A 886 -25.62 10.70 -8.16
CA ARG A 886 -24.29 10.57 -8.79
C ARG A 886 -23.94 11.72 -9.73
N ARG A 887 -24.94 12.48 -10.20
CA ARG A 887 -24.79 13.63 -11.13
C ARG A 887 -24.06 13.24 -12.42
N ASP A 888 -24.32 12.04 -12.94
CA ASP A 888 -23.50 11.37 -13.98
C ASP A 888 -24.15 11.30 -15.37
N GLN A 889 -25.46 11.61 -15.51
CA GLN A 889 -26.19 11.56 -16.78
C GLN A 889 -26.56 12.93 -17.35
N ALA A 890 -26.81 13.03 -18.65
CA ALA A 890 -27.05 14.32 -19.31
C ALA A 890 -28.34 15.03 -18.85
N ASP A 891 -29.31 14.32 -18.28
CA ASP A 891 -30.65 14.80 -17.93
C ASP A 891 -30.93 14.94 -16.43
N TRP A 892 -29.92 14.73 -15.57
CA TRP A 892 -30.14 14.63 -14.13
C TRP A 892 -30.78 15.88 -13.50
N VAL A 893 -30.53 17.08 -14.05
CA VAL A 893 -31.15 18.33 -13.56
C VAL A 893 -32.63 18.39 -13.89
N ASP A 894 -33.03 17.98 -15.11
CA ASP A 894 -34.44 17.96 -15.52
C ASP A 894 -35.21 16.89 -14.71
N VAL A 895 -34.59 15.73 -14.43
CA VAL A 895 -35.17 14.69 -13.57
C VAL A 895 -35.25 15.15 -12.10
N LEU A 896 -34.27 15.90 -11.59
CA LEU A 896 -34.33 16.50 -10.25
C LEU A 896 -35.52 17.47 -10.12
N HIS A 897 -35.72 18.31 -11.13
CA HIS A 897 -36.85 19.24 -11.16
C HIS A 897 -38.19 18.52 -11.29
N LEU A 898 -38.23 17.45 -12.10
CA LEU A 898 -39.41 16.59 -12.23
C LEU A 898 -39.84 15.99 -10.89
N PHE A 899 -38.89 15.69 -10.00
CA PHE A 899 -39.17 15.18 -8.65
C PHE A 899 -39.49 16.28 -7.63
N GLY A 900 -39.55 17.55 -8.05
CA GLY A 900 -39.86 18.68 -7.17
C GLY A 900 -38.69 19.15 -6.30
N ASP A 901 -37.45 19.01 -6.78
CA ASP A 901 -36.23 19.41 -6.06
C ASP A 901 -36.04 18.75 -4.67
N PRO A 902 -36.10 17.41 -4.58
CA PRO A 902 -35.93 16.68 -3.31
C PRO A 902 -34.50 16.83 -2.75
N ASP A 903 -34.37 16.78 -1.43
CA ASP A 903 -33.07 16.68 -0.79
C ASP A 903 -32.47 15.26 -0.93
N ARG A 904 -31.19 15.13 -0.54
CA ARG A 904 -30.43 13.88 -0.69
C ARG A 904 -31.00 12.72 0.14
N GLU A 905 -31.55 13.02 1.31
CA GLU A 905 -32.12 12.03 2.22
C GLU A 905 -33.40 11.44 1.61
N ARG A 906 -34.29 12.31 1.13
CA ARG A 906 -35.55 11.94 0.47
C ARG A 906 -35.30 11.13 -0.81
N LEU A 907 -34.27 11.46 -1.59
CA LEU A 907 -33.83 10.66 -2.76
C LEU A 907 -33.28 9.28 -2.34
N GLY A 908 -32.57 9.20 -1.22
CA GLY A 908 -32.12 7.94 -0.63
C GLY A 908 -33.31 7.03 -0.31
N VAL A 909 -34.36 7.58 0.29
CA VAL A 909 -35.60 6.83 0.59
C VAL A 909 -36.23 6.26 -0.68
N LEU A 910 -36.34 7.04 -1.77
CA LEU A 910 -36.89 6.54 -3.04
C LEU A 910 -36.05 5.43 -3.65
N ARG A 911 -34.72 5.59 -3.65
CA ARG A 911 -33.77 4.58 -4.14
C ARG A 911 -33.91 3.28 -3.36
N ASP A 912 -33.95 3.37 -2.03
CA ASP A 912 -33.98 2.21 -1.15
C ASP A 912 -35.34 1.51 -1.20
N LEU A 913 -36.44 2.27 -1.31
CA LEU A 913 -37.77 1.74 -1.54
C LEU A 913 -37.85 0.96 -2.86
N ALA A 914 -37.36 1.53 -3.96
CA ALA A 914 -37.33 0.86 -5.26
C ALA A 914 -36.43 -0.39 -5.26
N ALA A 915 -35.25 -0.31 -4.62
CA ALA A 915 -34.30 -1.41 -4.53
C ALA A 915 -34.81 -2.57 -3.66
N THR A 916 -35.41 -2.26 -2.51
CA THR A 916 -35.97 -3.25 -1.57
C THR A 916 -37.17 -3.94 -2.18
N THR A 917 -38.06 -3.19 -2.84
CA THR A 917 -39.21 -3.76 -3.58
C THR A 917 -38.76 -4.68 -4.71
N ASN A 918 -37.75 -4.29 -5.50
CA ASN A 918 -37.21 -5.13 -6.58
C ASN A 918 -36.57 -6.42 -6.05
N ARG A 919 -35.90 -6.34 -4.88
CA ARG A 919 -35.34 -7.53 -4.21
C ARG A 919 -36.43 -8.46 -3.72
N ALA A 920 -37.46 -7.94 -3.05
CA ALA A 920 -38.59 -8.72 -2.58
C ALA A 920 -39.35 -9.41 -3.73
N LEU A 921 -39.55 -8.72 -4.86
CA LEU A 921 -40.10 -9.32 -6.08
C LEU A 921 -39.21 -10.42 -6.66
N LYS A 922 -37.88 -10.26 -6.63
CA LYS A 922 -36.93 -11.29 -7.09
C LYS A 922 -36.97 -12.54 -6.21
N GLU A 923 -37.16 -12.35 -4.91
CA GLU A 923 -37.18 -13.42 -3.91
C GLU A 923 -38.57 -14.06 -3.72
N GLY A 924 -39.61 -13.47 -4.32
CA GLY A 924 -40.99 -13.93 -4.17
C GLY A 924 -41.59 -13.63 -2.79
N THR A 925 -41.04 -12.64 -2.09
CA THR A 925 -41.35 -12.28 -0.69
C THR A 925 -42.04 -10.93 -0.56
N LEU A 926 -42.59 -10.38 -1.65
CA LEU A 926 -43.22 -9.06 -1.64
C LEU A 926 -44.48 -9.05 -0.76
N ASP A 927 -44.46 -8.23 0.30
CA ASP A 927 -45.65 -7.88 1.08
C ASP A 927 -46.23 -6.56 0.55
N VAL A 928 -47.38 -6.67 -0.14
CA VAL A 928 -48.06 -5.54 -0.77
C VAL A 928 -48.61 -4.56 0.28
N GLY A 929 -49.03 -5.04 1.44
CA GLY A 929 -49.54 -4.20 2.54
C GLY A 929 -48.44 -3.35 3.16
N GLN A 930 -47.28 -3.97 3.43
CA GLN A 930 -46.10 -3.25 3.92
C GLN A 930 -45.59 -2.24 2.89
N LEU A 931 -45.56 -2.60 1.60
CA LEU A 931 -45.17 -1.67 0.53
C LEU A 931 -46.09 -0.44 0.48
N ALA A 932 -47.41 -0.62 0.62
CA ALA A 932 -48.36 0.49 0.62
C ALA A 932 -48.16 1.43 1.82
N GLU A 933 -47.87 0.89 3.01
CA GLU A 933 -47.56 1.68 4.20
C GLU A 933 -46.24 2.46 4.04
N GLU A 934 -45.18 1.81 3.54
CA GLU A 934 -43.87 2.44 3.31
C GLU A 934 -43.96 3.53 2.22
N LEU A 935 -44.69 3.29 1.13
CA LEU A 935 -44.90 4.27 0.06
C LEU A 935 -45.69 5.49 0.57
N ALA A 936 -46.73 5.28 1.38
CA ALA A 936 -47.49 6.36 2.00
C ALA A 936 -46.64 7.16 3.01
N ALA A 937 -45.90 6.47 3.88
CA ALA A 937 -45.03 7.09 4.89
C ALA A 937 -43.89 7.91 4.26
N SER A 938 -43.38 7.47 3.10
CA SER A 938 -42.30 8.16 2.38
C SER A 938 -42.72 9.48 1.74
N GLY A 939 -44.03 9.70 1.53
CA GLY A 939 -44.57 10.88 0.85
C GLY A 939 -44.22 11.00 -0.64
N TRP A 940 -43.74 9.91 -1.27
CA TRP A 940 -43.36 9.88 -2.69
C TRP A 940 -44.52 9.65 -3.64
N ALA A 941 -45.63 9.03 -3.21
CA ALA A 941 -46.77 8.73 -4.07
C ALA A 941 -47.27 9.95 -4.88
N GLY A 942 -47.49 11.08 -4.20
CA GLY A 942 -47.93 12.32 -4.86
C GLY A 942 -46.87 12.94 -5.76
N ALA A 943 -45.60 12.88 -5.38
CA ALA A 943 -44.50 13.45 -6.16
C ALA A 943 -44.26 12.66 -7.45
N LEU A 944 -44.35 11.33 -7.41
CA LEU A 944 -44.22 10.47 -8.59
C LEU A 944 -45.41 10.64 -9.54
N ALA A 945 -46.63 10.78 -9.01
CA ALA A 945 -47.83 11.04 -9.81
C ALA A 945 -47.77 12.39 -10.54
N GLU A 946 -47.25 13.43 -9.88
CA GLU A 946 -47.06 14.75 -10.50
C GLU A 946 -45.95 14.73 -11.56
N ALA A 947 -44.82 14.10 -11.24
CA ALA A 947 -43.72 13.86 -12.19
C ALA A 947 -44.19 13.15 -13.46
N ARG A 948 -45.07 12.14 -13.31
CA ARG A 948 -45.68 11.44 -14.44
C ARG A 948 -46.56 12.37 -15.28
N ARG A 949 -47.48 13.11 -14.63
CA ARG A 949 -48.40 14.01 -15.33
C ARG A 949 -47.62 15.05 -16.14
N GLU A 950 -46.59 15.62 -15.53
CA GLU A 950 -45.71 16.58 -16.18
C GLU A 950 -45.01 15.98 -17.41
N LEU A 951 -44.48 14.76 -17.33
CA LEU A 951 -43.90 14.09 -18.51
C LEU A 951 -44.96 13.78 -19.59
N GLN A 952 -46.16 13.34 -19.20
CA GLN A 952 -47.24 13.04 -20.14
C GLN A 952 -47.75 14.30 -20.85
N GLU A 953 -47.86 15.43 -20.14
CA GLU A 953 -48.22 16.72 -20.73
C GLU A 953 -47.11 17.25 -21.66
N ARG A 954 -45.84 17.06 -21.29
CA ARG A 954 -44.69 17.46 -22.12
C ARG A 954 -44.60 16.68 -23.44
N PHE A 955 -45.06 15.42 -23.49
CA PHE A 955 -44.85 14.52 -24.64
C PHE A 955 -46.12 13.90 -25.25
N GLY A 956 -47.32 14.23 -24.77
CA GLY A 956 -48.58 13.57 -25.17
C GLY A 956 -49.50 14.37 -26.08
N THR A 957 -49.45 14.14 -27.41
CA THR A 957 -50.62 14.30 -28.30
C THR A 957 -50.64 13.29 -29.45
N ALA A 958 -51.79 12.61 -29.59
CA ALA A 958 -52.36 11.88 -30.73
C ALA A 958 -52.01 10.39 -30.93
N THR A 959 -52.92 9.50 -30.50
CA THR A 959 -53.34 8.34 -31.32
C THR A 959 -54.78 7.96 -30.99
N GLU A 960 -55.75 8.28 -31.86
CA GLU A 960 -57.02 7.56 -31.94
C GLU A 960 -56.92 6.42 -32.98
N PRO A 961 -57.67 5.33 -32.80
CA PRO A 961 -57.50 4.09 -33.56
C PRO A 961 -58.34 4.10 -34.84
N ASN A 962 -57.79 3.62 -35.96
CA ASN A 962 -58.63 3.20 -37.09
C ASN A 962 -58.09 1.98 -37.82
N ALA A 963 -59.07 1.16 -38.19
CA ALA A 963 -58.98 -0.18 -38.71
C ALA A 963 -58.67 -0.24 -40.22
N ASP A 964 -58.49 -1.49 -40.67
CA ASP A 964 -58.51 -2.00 -42.05
C ASP A 964 -57.22 -1.92 -42.89
N GLY A 965 -56.66 -3.12 -43.12
CA GLY A 965 -56.79 -3.73 -44.44
C GLY A 965 -55.77 -3.34 -45.52
N ALA A 966 -54.70 -4.13 -45.59
CA ALA A 966 -54.03 -4.68 -46.78
C ALA A 966 -53.91 -3.83 -48.07
N VAL A 967 -52.67 -3.73 -48.60
CA VAL A 967 -52.21 -4.42 -49.83
C VAL A 967 -50.70 -4.14 -50.06
N PRO A 968 -49.95 -5.03 -50.74
CA PRO A 968 -48.50 -5.22 -50.53
C PRO A 968 -47.60 -5.01 -51.77
N VAL A 969 -46.27 -5.14 -51.56
CA VAL A 969 -45.16 -5.45 -52.53
C VAL A 969 -44.77 -4.33 -53.53
N ALA A 970 -43.72 -3.53 -53.25
CA ALA A 970 -42.27 -3.67 -53.61
C ALA A 970 -41.88 -2.86 -54.88
N PRO A 971 -40.59 -2.67 -55.26
CA PRO A 971 -39.31 -2.85 -54.56
C PRO A 971 -38.45 -1.56 -54.55
N THR A 972 -37.45 -1.43 -53.67
CA THR A 972 -36.31 -0.53 -54.00
C THR A 972 -35.01 -1.07 -53.44
N GLN A 973 -34.08 -1.27 -54.37
CA GLN A 973 -32.68 -1.60 -54.18
C GLN A 973 -31.95 -0.55 -53.34
N PRO A 974 -30.82 -0.96 -52.73
CA PRO A 974 -30.00 -0.10 -51.92
C PRO A 974 -29.23 0.85 -52.84
N ASP A 975 -29.30 2.15 -52.59
CA ASP A 975 -28.09 2.97 -52.70
C ASP A 975 -28.25 4.37 -52.09
N GLN A 976 -27.14 4.77 -51.46
CA GLN A 976 -26.66 6.13 -51.23
C GLN A 976 -27.34 6.95 -50.12
N LYS A 977 -26.87 6.72 -48.88
CA LYS A 977 -26.69 7.80 -47.90
C LYS A 977 -25.21 8.15 -47.85
N GLU A 978 -24.91 9.37 -48.29
CA GLU A 978 -23.62 10.02 -48.18
C GLU A 978 -23.11 9.94 -46.74
N GLU A 979 -21.92 9.35 -46.61
CA GLU A 979 -21.10 9.37 -45.41
C GLU A 979 -20.71 10.80 -45.08
N VAL A 980 -21.33 11.37 -44.05
CA VAL A 980 -20.68 12.40 -43.24
C VAL A 980 -19.83 11.64 -42.22
N GLN A 981 -18.56 11.47 -42.57
CA GLN A 981 -17.52 10.92 -41.70
C GLN A 981 -17.43 11.73 -40.41
N MET A 982 -18.06 11.23 -39.35
CA MET A 982 -17.61 11.51 -37.99
C MET A 982 -16.34 10.70 -37.77
N THR A 983 -15.20 11.36 -37.86
CA THR A 983 -13.91 10.83 -37.41
C THR A 983 -13.96 10.63 -35.89
N THR A 984 -14.43 9.46 -35.47
CA THR A 984 -14.09 8.89 -34.18
C THR A 984 -12.58 8.68 -34.17
N ALA A 985 -11.87 9.46 -33.36
CA ALA A 985 -10.46 9.24 -33.10
C ALA A 985 -10.32 7.93 -32.29
N ASP A 986 -10.25 6.82 -33.01
CA ASP A 986 -9.68 5.57 -32.53
C ASP A 986 -8.26 5.87 -32.04
N THR A 987 -8.06 5.79 -30.72
CA THR A 987 -6.71 5.70 -30.17
C THR A 987 -6.35 4.22 -30.05
N THR A 988 -6.36 3.52 -31.18
CA THR A 988 -5.70 2.22 -31.30
C THR A 988 -4.20 2.46 -31.25
N VAL A 989 -3.57 2.12 -30.13
CA VAL A 989 -2.11 2.00 -30.05
C VAL A 989 -1.71 0.85 -30.97
N ALA A 990 -1.19 1.19 -32.15
CA ALA A 990 -0.61 0.22 -33.05
C ALA A 990 0.66 -0.37 -32.41
N THR A 991 0.69 -1.70 -32.29
CA THR A 991 1.88 -2.47 -31.88
C THR A 991 3.02 -2.18 -32.86
N PRO A 992 4.25 -1.87 -32.42
CA PRO A 992 5.36 -1.65 -33.35
C PRO A 992 5.72 -2.99 -33.97
N ALA A 993 5.47 -3.12 -35.28
CA ALA A 993 6.15 -4.13 -36.10
C ALA A 993 7.66 -3.92 -35.92
N THR A 994 8.47 -4.99 -35.96
CA THR A 994 9.93 -4.88 -35.99
C THR A 994 10.33 -3.97 -37.15
N THR A 995 10.54 -2.70 -36.83
CA THR A 995 10.83 -1.66 -37.81
C THR A 995 12.27 -1.88 -38.18
N THR A 996 12.51 -2.33 -39.42
CA THR A 996 13.83 -2.19 -40.04
C THR A 996 14.24 -0.72 -39.94
N LYS A 997 15.55 -0.41 -39.98
CA LYS A 997 16.01 0.99 -39.98
C LYS A 997 15.26 1.84 -41.02
N ASP A 998 14.94 1.25 -42.17
CA ASP A 998 14.15 1.89 -43.24
C ASP A 998 12.65 2.06 -42.91
N GLY A 999 12.07 1.15 -42.12
CA GLY A 999 10.70 1.27 -41.62
C GLY A 999 10.60 2.33 -40.51
N PHE A 1000 11.62 2.42 -39.65
CA PHE A 1000 11.72 3.46 -38.63
C PHE A 1000 11.90 4.84 -39.25
N LEU A 1001 12.80 4.97 -40.23
CA LEU A 1001 12.96 6.21 -40.99
C LEU A 1001 11.66 6.64 -41.66
N ARG A 1002 10.94 5.71 -42.31
CA ARG A 1002 9.61 6.02 -42.91
C ARG A 1002 8.57 6.46 -41.87
N ALA A 1003 8.60 5.94 -40.65
CA ALA A 1003 7.71 6.38 -39.57
C ALA A 1003 8.05 7.80 -39.10
N LEU A 1004 9.34 8.13 -38.97
CA LEU A 1004 9.81 9.49 -38.66
C LEU A 1004 9.45 10.47 -39.78
N GLU A 1005 9.57 10.07 -41.06
CA GLU A 1005 9.16 10.88 -42.21
C GLU A 1005 7.65 11.15 -42.22
N ALA A 1006 6.84 10.13 -41.90
CA ALA A 1006 5.39 10.29 -41.81
C ALA A 1006 4.99 11.21 -40.65
N ALA A 1007 5.66 11.10 -39.49
CA ALA A 1007 5.44 11.97 -38.35
C ALA A 1007 5.83 13.42 -38.64
N ALA A 1008 6.99 13.65 -39.26
CA ALA A 1008 7.42 14.99 -39.68
C ALA A 1008 6.48 15.57 -40.74
N GLY A 1009 6.01 14.75 -41.68
CA GLY A 1009 5.00 15.15 -42.66
C GLY A 1009 3.67 15.55 -42.01
N ALA A 1010 3.23 14.82 -40.98
CA ALA A 1010 2.00 15.11 -40.25
C ALA A 1010 2.11 16.43 -39.47
N ASP A 1011 3.22 16.68 -38.75
CA ASP A 1011 3.40 17.92 -38.00
C ASP A 1011 3.46 19.15 -38.92
N ARG A 1012 4.07 19.02 -40.11
CA ARG A 1012 4.12 20.08 -41.14
C ARG A 1012 2.76 20.43 -41.76
N THR A 1013 1.70 19.67 -41.47
CA THR A 1013 0.32 20.08 -41.83
C THR A 1013 -0.23 21.16 -40.90
N CYS A 1014 0.35 21.34 -39.72
CA CYS A 1014 -0.04 22.37 -38.76
C CYS A 1014 0.51 23.74 -39.17
N LYS A 1015 -0.39 24.71 -39.37
CA LYS A 1015 -0.01 26.08 -39.79
C LYS A 1015 0.90 26.78 -38.78
N LYS A 1016 0.71 26.55 -37.47
CA LYS A 1016 1.54 27.18 -36.42
C LYS A 1016 2.92 26.51 -36.31
N HIS A 1017 2.98 25.20 -36.49
CA HIS A 1017 4.24 24.44 -36.64
C HIS A 1017 5.07 24.97 -37.82
N GLU A 1018 4.46 25.12 -38.99
CA GLU A 1018 5.13 25.70 -40.17
C GLU A 1018 5.50 27.17 -39.94
N ALA A 1019 4.66 27.95 -39.24
CA ALA A 1019 4.97 29.34 -38.94
C ALA A 1019 6.24 29.48 -38.07
N VAL A 1020 6.38 28.69 -37.00
CA VAL A 1020 7.57 28.72 -36.16
C VAL A 1020 8.80 28.15 -36.88
N ARG A 1021 8.63 27.09 -37.68
CA ARG A 1021 9.70 26.51 -38.52
C ARG A 1021 10.21 27.51 -39.56
N HIS A 1022 9.33 28.24 -40.24
CA HIS A 1022 9.72 29.28 -41.18
C HIS A 1022 10.35 30.49 -40.48
N ALA A 1023 9.87 30.88 -39.30
CA ALA A 1023 10.52 31.90 -38.49
C ALA A 1023 11.95 31.49 -38.12
N LEU A 1024 12.14 30.23 -37.72
CA LEU A 1024 13.46 29.67 -37.38
C LEU A 1024 14.40 29.70 -38.58
N LYS A 1025 13.97 29.20 -39.74
CA LYS A 1025 14.75 29.26 -40.98
C LYS A 1025 15.11 30.67 -41.37
N SER A 1026 14.17 31.62 -41.24
CA SER A 1026 14.44 33.02 -41.50
C SER A 1026 15.52 33.55 -40.57
N SER A 1027 15.45 33.24 -39.28
CA SER A 1027 16.48 33.67 -38.30
C SER A 1027 17.85 33.04 -38.57
N LEU A 1028 17.91 31.76 -38.94
CA LEU A 1028 19.16 31.09 -39.33
C LEU A 1028 19.77 31.72 -40.60
N LEU A 1029 18.96 32.06 -41.60
CA LEU A 1029 19.42 32.75 -42.82
C LEU A 1029 19.91 34.18 -42.53
N TRP A 1030 19.25 34.91 -41.63
CA TRP A 1030 19.71 36.23 -41.19
C TRP A 1030 21.01 36.17 -40.38
N ALA A 1031 21.34 35.01 -39.82
CA ALA A 1031 22.63 34.73 -39.16
C ALA A 1031 23.70 34.19 -40.13
N ASP A 1032 23.51 34.34 -41.45
CA ASP A 1032 24.40 33.83 -42.51
C ASP A 1032 24.62 32.29 -42.49
N LEU A 1033 23.72 31.54 -41.84
CA LEU A 1033 23.73 30.08 -41.83
C LEU A 1033 22.84 29.49 -42.94
N GLN A 1034 23.12 28.25 -43.34
CA GLN A 1034 22.42 27.55 -44.42
C GLN A 1034 21.51 26.43 -43.85
N PRO A 1035 20.25 26.72 -43.47
CA PRO A 1035 19.32 25.70 -43.03
C PRO A 1035 18.88 24.81 -44.20
N ALA A 1036 18.95 23.50 -43.98
CA ALA A 1036 18.53 22.47 -44.92
C ALA A 1036 17.29 21.74 -44.41
N ASP A 1037 16.44 21.36 -45.35
CA ASP A 1037 15.28 20.51 -45.09
C ASP A 1037 15.67 19.05 -45.03
N SER A 1038 15.15 18.36 -44.03
CA SER A 1038 15.27 16.92 -43.86
C SER A 1038 13.90 16.27 -43.96
N PRO A 1039 13.80 15.04 -44.47
CA PRO A 1039 12.54 14.31 -44.47
C PRO A 1039 12.14 13.86 -43.04
N VAL A 1040 13.08 13.78 -42.09
CA VAL A 1040 12.82 13.28 -40.72
C VAL A 1040 12.89 14.33 -39.61
N VAL A 1041 13.57 15.46 -39.81
CA VAL A 1041 13.68 16.57 -38.85
C VAL A 1041 13.27 17.89 -39.48
N ASP A 1042 12.69 18.81 -38.71
CA ASP A 1042 12.14 20.05 -39.24
C ASP A 1042 13.16 20.99 -39.89
N VAL A 1043 14.31 21.22 -39.22
CA VAL A 1043 15.43 21.97 -39.78
C VAL A 1043 16.73 21.32 -39.33
N SER A 1044 17.66 21.19 -40.27
CA SER A 1044 19.05 20.84 -39.98
C SER A 1044 19.95 21.98 -40.46
N CYS A 1045 21.02 22.29 -39.74
CA CYS A 1045 21.91 23.38 -40.11
C CYS A 1045 23.34 23.04 -39.74
N VAL A 1046 24.27 23.16 -40.68
CA VAL A 1046 25.70 23.06 -40.39
C VAL A 1046 26.19 24.43 -39.94
N THR A 1047 26.76 24.48 -38.74
CA THR A 1047 27.32 25.69 -38.12
C THR A 1047 28.85 25.57 -38.02
N GLU A 1048 29.53 26.64 -37.58
CA GLU A 1048 30.96 26.57 -37.26
C GLU A 1048 31.29 25.60 -36.10
N HIS A 1049 30.28 25.24 -35.30
CA HIS A 1049 30.38 24.30 -34.18
C HIS A 1049 29.86 22.89 -34.52
N GLY A 1050 29.53 22.63 -35.79
CA GLY A 1050 29.08 21.32 -36.27
C GLY A 1050 27.60 21.27 -36.66
N LEU A 1051 27.03 20.06 -36.75
CA LEU A 1051 25.68 19.84 -37.25
C LEU A 1051 24.64 20.06 -36.15
N PHE A 1052 23.73 21.02 -36.32
CA PHE A 1052 22.64 21.28 -35.37
C PHE A 1052 21.30 20.81 -35.96
N LEU A 1053 20.48 20.17 -35.13
CA LEU A 1053 19.13 19.70 -35.47
C LEU A 1053 18.09 20.46 -34.66
N TYR A 1054 17.02 20.87 -35.32
CA TYR A 1054 15.91 21.60 -34.72
C TYR A 1054 14.59 20.89 -35.02
N GLU A 1055 13.84 20.58 -33.97
CA GLU A 1055 12.49 20.06 -34.06
C GLU A 1055 11.51 21.11 -33.55
N ALA A 1056 10.53 21.48 -34.39
CA ALA A 1056 9.52 22.44 -34.00
C ALA A 1056 8.37 21.70 -33.27
N LEU A 1057 7.79 22.34 -32.26
CA LEU A 1057 6.55 21.88 -31.66
C LEU A 1057 5.44 22.91 -31.94
N GLY A 1058 4.32 22.42 -32.46
CA GLY A 1058 3.15 23.22 -32.77
C GLY A 1058 2.44 23.80 -31.54
N GLU A 1059 1.34 24.51 -31.79
CA GLU A 1059 0.55 25.18 -30.74
C GLU A 1059 0.05 24.23 -29.65
N GLY A 1060 0.13 24.66 -28.38
CA GLY A 1060 -0.35 23.89 -27.24
C GLY A 1060 0.55 22.72 -26.84
N ARG A 1061 1.70 22.53 -27.51
CA ARG A 1061 2.71 21.51 -27.16
C ARG A 1061 3.88 22.12 -26.37
N SER A 1062 3.54 22.72 -25.23
CA SER A 1062 4.49 23.41 -24.36
C SER A 1062 4.62 22.76 -22.97
N THR A 1063 3.93 21.63 -22.71
CA THR A 1063 4.01 20.92 -21.43
C THR A 1063 5.26 20.04 -21.34
N TYR A 1064 5.73 19.73 -20.13
CA TYR A 1064 6.85 18.80 -19.94
C TYR A 1064 6.68 17.46 -20.67
N ALA A 1065 5.45 16.93 -20.74
CA ALA A 1065 5.17 15.69 -21.47
C ALA A 1065 5.45 15.83 -22.97
N ASP A 1066 5.06 16.96 -23.56
CA ASP A 1066 5.30 17.27 -24.97
C ASP A 1066 6.79 17.51 -25.25
N LEU A 1067 7.46 18.27 -24.37
CA LEU A 1067 8.89 18.53 -24.48
C LEU A 1067 9.69 17.23 -24.37
N ARG A 1068 9.32 16.34 -23.43
CA ARG A 1068 9.94 15.01 -23.28
C ARG A 1068 9.74 14.14 -24.53
N SER A 1069 8.53 14.16 -25.09
CA SER A 1069 8.22 13.45 -26.32
C SER A 1069 9.04 13.98 -27.50
N GLY A 1070 9.15 15.31 -27.63
CA GLY A 1070 9.97 15.95 -28.67
C GLY A 1070 11.46 15.67 -28.49
N ALA A 1071 11.97 15.71 -27.26
CA ALA A 1071 13.38 15.45 -26.96
C ALA A 1071 13.75 14.00 -27.27
N THR A 1072 12.87 13.06 -26.93
CA THR A 1072 13.06 11.63 -27.26
C THR A 1072 13.12 11.43 -28.78
N ARG A 1073 12.22 12.07 -29.53
CA ARG A 1073 12.21 12.03 -30.99
C ARG A 1073 13.47 12.64 -31.61
N LEU A 1074 13.99 13.75 -31.08
CA LEU A 1074 15.26 14.34 -31.50
C LEU A 1074 16.44 13.40 -31.28
N LEU A 1075 16.49 12.71 -30.13
CA LEU A 1075 17.54 11.72 -29.83
C LEU A 1075 17.45 10.50 -30.76
N GLU A 1076 16.24 10.04 -31.04
CA GLU A 1076 15.97 8.99 -32.02
C GLU A 1076 16.46 9.36 -33.41
N ILE A 1077 16.11 10.56 -33.90
CA ILE A 1077 16.60 11.10 -35.17
C ILE A 1077 18.12 11.18 -35.16
N ASN A 1078 18.72 11.71 -34.08
CA ASN A 1078 20.17 11.82 -33.95
C ASN A 1078 20.87 10.46 -34.06
N HIS A 1079 20.28 9.40 -33.49
CA HIS A 1079 20.79 8.03 -33.58
C HIS A 1079 20.72 7.44 -35.00
N THR A 1080 19.87 7.98 -35.88
CA THR A 1080 19.80 7.53 -37.29
C THR A 1080 20.92 8.08 -38.17
N LEU A 1081 21.55 9.20 -37.77
CA LEU A 1081 22.57 9.89 -38.54
C LEU A 1081 23.91 9.11 -38.58
N PRO A 1082 24.70 9.26 -39.66
CA PRO A 1082 26.03 8.63 -39.74
C PRO A 1082 27.02 9.13 -38.68
N ALA A 1083 26.87 10.38 -38.25
CA ALA A 1083 27.60 11.00 -37.15
C ALA A 1083 26.59 11.78 -36.29
N PRO A 1084 26.73 11.76 -34.95
CA PRO A 1084 25.83 12.48 -34.07
C PRO A 1084 25.94 13.99 -34.31
N ALA A 1085 24.80 14.67 -34.22
CA ALA A 1085 24.70 16.11 -34.23
C ALA A 1085 25.34 16.73 -32.98
N ASP A 1086 25.99 17.87 -33.17
CA ASP A 1086 26.71 18.63 -32.14
C ASP A 1086 25.76 19.50 -31.30
N GLY A 1087 24.53 19.74 -31.78
CA GLY A 1087 23.50 20.48 -31.06
C GLY A 1087 22.08 19.99 -31.38
N LEU A 1088 21.28 19.79 -30.35
CA LEU A 1088 19.86 19.39 -30.46
C LEU A 1088 18.98 20.46 -29.82
N TYR A 1089 17.98 20.93 -30.57
CA TYR A 1089 17.12 22.04 -30.15
C TYR A 1089 15.63 21.74 -30.38
N LEU A 1090 14.82 21.88 -29.34
CA LEU A 1090 13.37 21.96 -29.43
C LEU A 1090 12.94 23.40 -29.60
N VAL A 1091 12.02 23.65 -30.54
CA VAL A 1091 11.61 25.00 -30.94
C VAL A 1091 10.10 25.15 -30.76
N LEU A 1092 9.69 25.88 -29.72
CA LEU A 1092 8.29 26.03 -29.35
C LEU A 1092 7.67 27.30 -29.96
N CYS A 1093 6.36 27.26 -30.20
CA CYS A 1093 5.58 28.42 -30.62
C CYS A 1093 5.35 29.46 -29.50
N GLU A 1094 5.53 29.06 -28.24
CA GLU A 1094 5.27 29.84 -27.03
C GLU A 1094 6.18 29.34 -25.88
N PRO A 1095 6.34 30.10 -24.78
CA PRO A 1095 7.12 29.64 -23.63
C PRO A 1095 6.63 28.30 -23.09
N PRO A 1096 7.51 27.48 -22.48
CA PRO A 1096 7.11 26.24 -21.83
C PRO A 1096 6.03 26.51 -20.77
N SER A 1097 5.09 25.57 -20.61
CA SER A 1097 4.01 25.65 -19.63
C SER A 1097 4.53 25.54 -18.20
N GLU A 1098 5.65 24.84 -18.01
CA GLU A 1098 6.36 24.72 -16.74
C GLU A 1098 7.80 25.22 -16.89
N ASP A 1099 8.20 26.24 -16.12
CA ASP A 1099 9.54 26.85 -16.24
C ASP A 1099 10.69 25.85 -15.96
N TRP A 1100 10.50 24.92 -15.02
CA TRP A 1100 11.49 23.88 -14.68
C TRP A 1100 11.70 22.83 -15.78
N SER A 1101 10.76 22.73 -16.74
CA SER A 1101 10.80 21.71 -17.79
C SER A 1101 12.01 21.88 -18.70
N VAL A 1102 12.45 23.12 -18.93
CA VAL A 1102 13.62 23.44 -19.78
C VAL A 1102 14.90 22.88 -19.16
N ASP A 1103 15.12 23.14 -17.87
CA ASP A 1103 16.30 22.63 -17.15
C ASP A 1103 16.31 21.10 -17.12
N THR A 1104 15.16 20.48 -16.89
CA THR A 1104 15.04 19.03 -16.85
C THR A 1104 15.32 18.40 -18.22
N ILE A 1105 14.81 19.00 -19.29
CA ILE A 1105 15.04 18.51 -20.66
C ILE A 1105 16.51 18.62 -21.04
N ARG A 1106 17.16 19.72 -20.66
CA ARG A 1106 18.60 19.90 -20.85
C ARG A 1106 19.42 18.89 -20.04
N ASP A 1107 19.13 18.74 -18.76
CA ASP A 1107 19.98 17.96 -17.85
C ASP A 1107 19.85 16.45 -18.09
N VAL A 1108 18.63 16.00 -18.41
CA VAL A 1108 18.33 14.58 -18.64
C VAL A 1108 18.58 14.17 -20.08
N PHE A 1109 18.07 14.93 -21.06
CA PHE A 1109 18.11 14.53 -22.47
C PHE A 1109 19.24 15.20 -23.26
N ARG A 1110 19.95 16.17 -22.67
CA ARG A 1110 20.97 16.98 -23.36
C ARG A 1110 20.42 17.68 -24.62
N VAL A 1111 19.14 18.05 -24.58
CA VAL A 1111 18.44 18.80 -25.64
C VAL A 1111 18.14 20.20 -25.12
N ASN A 1112 18.47 21.23 -25.90
CA ASN A 1112 18.17 22.61 -25.56
C ASN A 1112 16.73 22.96 -25.98
N VAL A 1113 16.08 23.88 -25.27
CA VAL A 1113 14.72 24.33 -25.59
C VAL A 1113 14.73 25.82 -25.84
N MET A 1114 14.14 26.24 -26.96
CA MET A 1114 13.91 27.64 -27.30
C MET A 1114 12.45 27.84 -27.71
N TRP A 1115 11.98 29.08 -27.64
CA TRP A 1115 10.62 29.42 -28.05
C TRP A 1115 10.52 30.77 -28.72
N ARG A 1116 9.51 30.95 -29.55
CA ARG A 1116 9.20 32.23 -30.17
C ARG A 1116 8.28 33.05 -29.25
N SER A 1117 8.74 34.20 -28.79
CA SER A 1117 7.91 35.21 -28.11
C SER A 1117 7.60 36.38 -29.05
N PRO A 1118 6.65 37.29 -28.75
CA PRO A 1118 6.48 38.51 -29.55
C PRO A 1118 7.75 39.40 -29.61
N ALA A 1119 8.61 39.34 -28.59
CA ALA A 1119 9.82 40.16 -28.47
C ALA A 1119 11.06 39.58 -29.16
N GLY A 1120 11.07 38.29 -29.51
CA GLY A 1120 12.25 37.61 -30.06
C GLY A 1120 12.23 36.10 -29.83
N TRP A 1121 13.38 35.45 -29.97
CA TRP A 1121 13.59 34.08 -29.50
C TRP A 1121 13.95 34.10 -28.01
N GLY A 1122 13.30 33.25 -27.22
CA GLY A 1122 13.60 33.03 -25.80
C GLY A 1122 14.14 31.63 -25.56
N GLY A 1123 14.81 31.44 -24.42
CA GLY A 1123 15.45 30.18 -24.02
C GLY A 1123 16.93 30.36 -23.69
N GLU A 1124 17.42 29.61 -22.71
CA GLU A 1124 18.85 29.57 -22.39
C GLU A 1124 19.63 29.01 -23.58
N ASN A 1125 20.74 29.67 -23.96
CA ASN A 1125 21.56 29.35 -25.14
C ASN A 1125 20.86 29.55 -26.51
N ALA A 1126 19.77 30.31 -26.60
CA ALA A 1126 19.16 30.65 -27.89
C ALA A 1126 20.15 31.32 -28.86
N ASP A 1127 21.09 32.13 -28.37
CA ASP A 1127 22.13 32.78 -29.17
C ASP A 1127 23.14 31.78 -29.78
N VAL A 1128 23.49 30.73 -29.03
CA VAL A 1128 24.37 29.65 -29.49
C VAL A 1128 23.69 28.85 -30.59
N ALA A 1129 22.36 28.73 -30.53
CA ALA A 1129 21.57 28.06 -31.54
C ALA A 1129 21.63 28.76 -32.91
N PHE A 1130 21.98 30.04 -32.97
CA PHE A 1130 22.17 30.75 -34.24
C PHE A 1130 23.66 30.87 -34.64
N GLY A 1131 24.54 30.09 -34.01
CA GLY A 1131 25.97 30.08 -34.33
C GLY A 1131 26.73 31.33 -33.87
N SER A 1132 26.19 32.07 -32.89
CA SER A 1132 26.89 33.23 -32.33
C SER A 1132 27.73 32.82 -31.11
N SER A 1133 29.02 33.17 -31.13
CA SER A 1133 29.90 32.99 -29.98
C SER A 1133 29.45 33.91 -28.85
N GLY A 1134 29.13 33.35 -27.69
CA GLY A 1134 28.69 34.09 -26.51
C GLY A 1134 29.67 35.19 -26.12
N ALA A 1135 29.42 36.41 -26.61
CA ALA A 1135 30.08 37.62 -26.18
C ALA A 1135 29.20 38.29 -25.13
N SER A 1136 29.69 38.30 -23.88
CA SER A 1136 29.03 38.91 -22.73
C SER A 1136 28.40 40.27 -23.03
N LYS A 1137 27.16 40.49 -22.60
CA LYS A 1137 26.67 41.81 -22.21
C LYS A 1137 25.69 41.71 -21.04
N GLY A 1138 26.21 42.11 -19.87
CA GLY A 1138 25.66 43.19 -19.03
C GLY A 1138 24.31 42.96 -18.38
#